data_AF-A0A960XIL3-F1
#
_entry.id   AF-A0A960XIL3-F1
#
_cell.length_a   1.000
_cell.length_b   1.000
_cell.length_c   1.000
_cell.angle_alpha   90.00
_cell.angle_beta   90.00
_cell.angle_gamma   90.00
#
_symmetry.space_group_name_H-M   'P 1'
#
loop_
_entity.id
_entity.type
_entity.pdbx_description
1 polymer ?
#
loop_
_entity_poly.entity_id
_entity_poly.type
_entity_poly.pdbx_seq_one_letter_code
_entity_poly.pdbx_strand_id
1 'polypeptide(L)'
;WTGMLFGPLEPFVNVFSDWPVDDTAVDAVILISETIQADDFRFAKLKSYLNEGGNLLVFGKPADALSVILPVEVAEKKPWIENPQYIQTGTAGPWSGFEVNNGPSHYGIKLKANAGSEILANWEDGTPAVVLGKYGRGTVVYVGSGSGQVWQKRPELEGADEMALRLVYWMAKGKFSIDAALKQAEDIYRQNRAEDIALRDWVLEESDEEKPEHFAVISKRNAGRFGWQIEEGGLVDNLRSNGQVSPPMTRHFQFRGSRDEVDREAAFRLKPGSVSEEPEVGEVKQSWFSKTISWNFENGESIQSTLSLGSPAILWEGSSNTIDLDVSGITHLAYVTGQGVQIHSVDKPIPASELAEGWLLLFRARGDVRDMPLLVVLTRGPQEIKYDGGLLVSFNEGGFASLFTMRLFGIRRFASGETMAWEKGIPSEAIQAARLWNQRLLQFQVDCVEIAWRENNAIQIANRFRYQEIKSDWPVHPATLAPLPPVLSLALEAGAPVQLPGNTQDLNCATKYGPLQAVEGDFTKITIPIPPQDHRAIIPVKGRMELQDKIDRLTSGLALGTKNYNDNIRGPGEGDLQADLHPYDISKALPYNEAPNIDTYKFWLTFNSLLARPVYSPAIREAVDRHNWERYRETLNFYSHKCFVMRKREPLSGVEYLITFVWPTNTYSGFRSFHDANEASGVNAYCFTNYARYYGDWTTLEANWNHCRRLWEFLPRVNDWACMASGALEYWQVAGLDMLNSEPYGNFAYAYAARQAGYPGEELLAQTLGAKSMVAAVSRFALESYLASITGAGDPWREFL
;
A
#
# COMPACT_ATOMS: atom_id res chain seq x y z
N TRP A 1 5.75 -15.98 7.64
CA TRP A 1 5.66 -17.45 7.66
C TRP A 1 4.39 -17.99 8.27
N THR A 2 4.05 -17.68 9.53
CA THR A 2 2.80 -18.15 10.16
C THR A 2 1.56 -17.92 9.31
N GLY A 3 1.40 -16.71 8.75
CA GLY A 3 0.28 -16.38 7.87
C GLY A 3 0.25 -17.14 6.53
N MET A 4 1.33 -17.79 6.11
CA MET A 4 1.34 -18.70 4.95
C MET A 4 1.05 -20.16 5.34
N LEU A 5 1.33 -20.54 6.59
CA LEU A 5 1.03 -21.89 7.08
C LEU A 5 -0.43 -22.03 7.49
N PHE A 6 -0.98 -21.02 8.17
CA PHE A 6 -2.31 -21.08 8.76
C PHE A 6 -3.35 -20.18 8.08
N GLY A 7 -2.93 -19.28 7.18
CA GLY A 7 -3.81 -18.36 6.43
C GLY A 7 -4.83 -17.66 7.35
N PRO A 8 -6.15 -17.82 7.13
CA PRO A 8 -7.18 -17.17 7.94
C PRO A 8 -7.21 -17.62 9.40
N LEU A 9 -6.57 -18.74 9.76
CA LEU A 9 -6.48 -19.21 11.14
C LEU A 9 -5.27 -18.66 11.91
N GLU A 10 -4.41 -17.88 11.26
CA GLU A 10 -3.23 -17.28 11.90
C GLU A 10 -3.52 -16.55 13.23
N PRO A 11 -4.62 -15.77 13.38
CA PRO A 11 -4.95 -15.11 14.65
C PRO A 11 -5.24 -16.06 15.82
N PHE A 12 -5.47 -17.35 15.55
CA PHE A 12 -5.77 -18.37 16.55
C PHE A 12 -4.54 -19.21 16.93
N VAL A 13 -3.35 -18.85 16.43
CA VAL A 13 -2.10 -19.56 16.70
C VAL A 13 -1.13 -18.63 17.43
N ASN A 14 -0.66 -19.05 18.60
CA ASN A 14 0.42 -18.38 19.31
C ASN A 14 1.77 -18.85 18.74
N VAL A 15 2.62 -17.92 18.34
CA VAL A 15 3.96 -18.21 17.81
C VAL A 15 5.00 -17.55 18.69
N PHE A 16 5.97 -18.34 19.14
CA PHE A 16 7.09 -17.87 19.94
C PHE A 16 8.31 -17.62 19.03
N SER A 17 8.99 -16.49 19.22
CA SER A 17 10.20 -16.12 18.47
C SER A 17 11.45 -16.86 18.95
N ASP A 18 11.43 -17.35 20.19
CA ASP A 18 12.43 -18.23 20.77
C ASP A 18 11.73 -19.31 21.61
N TRP A 19 12.48 -20.31 22.07
CA TRP A 19 11.94 -21.38 22.88
C TRP A 19 11.39 -20.82 24.21
N PRO A 20 10.09 -21.02 24.54
CA PRO A 20 9.51 -20.47 25.77
C PRO A 20 10.13 -21.12 27.02
N VAL A 21 10.08 -20.44 28.17
CA VAL A 21 10.63 -20.97 29.42
C VAL A 21 9.90 -22.24 29.87
N ASP A 22 8.60 -22.32 29.61
CA ASP A 22 7.74 -23.47 29.90
C ASP A 22 7.50 -24.31 28.65
N ASP A 23 8.12 -25.49 28.60
CA ASP A 23 8.00 -26.44 27.49
C ASP A 23 6.56 -26.94 27.30
N THR A 24 5.71 -26.88 28.34
CA THR A 24 4.30 -27.30 28.25
C THR A 24 3.43 -26.31 27.45
N ALA A 25 3.94 -25.11 27.17
CA ALA A 25 3.28 -24.13 26.30
C ALA A 25 3.45 -24.47 24.81
N VAL A 26 4.27 -25.47 24.44
CA VAL A 26 4.58 -25.82 23.05
C VAL A 26 3.83 -27.07 22.60
N ASP A 27 2.75 -26.86 21.85
CA ASP A 27 1.96 -27.92 21.24
C ASP A 27 2.70 -28.66 20.10
N ALA A 28 3.49 -27.91 19.31
CA ALA A 28 4.33 -28.44 18.25
C ALA A 28 5.45 -27.45 17.88
N VAL A 29 6.58 -27.97 17.41
CA VAL A 29 7.68 -27.20 16.81
C VAL A 29 7.61 -27.34 15.29
N ILE A 30 7.75 -26.23 14.58
CA ILE A 30 7.94 -26.21 13.12
C ILE A 30 9.38 -25.83 12.85
N LEU A 31 10.11 -26.68 12.14
CA LEU A 31 11.53 -26.50 11.86
C LEU A 31 11.80 -26.45 10.36
N ILE A 32 12.49 -25.39 9.95
CA ILE A 32 13.03 -25.22 8.61
C ILE A 32 14.45 -24.67 8.79
N SER A 33 15.46 -25.51 8.55
CA SER A 33 16.85 -25.10 8.76
C SER A 33 17.82 -25.94 7.96
N GLU A 34 18.67 -25.27 7.20
CA GLU A 34 19.76 -25.85 6.41
C GLU A 34 21.12 -25.77 7.12
N THR A 35 21.22 -25.00 8.23
CA THR A 35 22.51 -24.58 8.81
C THR A 35 22.65 -24.80 10.31
N ILE A 36 21.63 -25.33 11.01
CA ILE A 36 21.71 -25.59 12.46
C ILE A 36 22.86 -26.56 12.78
N GLN A 37 23.65 -26.20 13.80
CA GLN A 37 24.83 -26.96 14.23
C GLN A 37 24.50 -27.90 15.40
N ALA A 38 25.32 -28.94 15.58
CA ALA A 38 25.09 -29.96 16.60
C ALA A 38 25.21 -29.43 18.05
N ASP A 39 25.96 -28.34 18.24
CA ASP A 39 26.20 -27.65 19.51
C ASP A 39 25.26 -26.46 19.75
N ASP A 40 24.31 -26.18 18.84
CA ASP A 40 23.30 -25.14 19.04
C ASP A 40 22.40 -25.48 20.24
N PHE A 41 22.28 -24.56 21.19
CA PHE A 41 21.47 -24.77 22.39
C PHE A 41 20.00 -25.03 22.08
N ARG A 42 19.46 -24.42 21.01
CA ARG A 42 18.07 -24.64 20.55
C ARG A 42 17.90 -26.06 20.03
N PHE A 43 18.93 -26.62 19.39
CA PHE A 43 18.93 -28.02 18.98
C PHE A 43 18.98 -28.96 20.19
N ALA A 44 19.78 -28.63 21.21
CA ALA A 44 19.78 -29.39 22.47
C ALA A 44 18.41 -29.36 23.16
N LYS A 45 17.75 -28.20 23.21
CA LYS A 45 16.39 -28.03 23.73
C LYS A 45 15.36 -28.83 22.95
N LEU A 46 15.39 -28.76 21.62
CA LEU A 46 14.51 -29.55 20.75
C LEU A 46 14.63 -31.06 21.03
N LYS A 47 15.85 -31.58 21.20
CA LYS A 47 16.06 -32.99 21.56
C LYS A 47 15.43 -33.33 22.92
N SER A 48 15.54 -32.44 23.92
CA SER A 48 14.92 -32.64 25.24
C SER A 48 13.40 -32.72 25.13
N TYR A 49 12.78 -31.75 24.43
CA TYR A 49 11.36 -31.69 24.19
C TYR A 49 10.82 -32.94 23.49
N LEU A 50 11.53 -33.43 22.46
CA LEU A 50 11.17 -34.68 21.79
C LEU A 50 11.32 -35.89 22.71
N ASN A 51 12.36 -35.98 23.54
CA ASN A 51 12.48 -37.06 24.53
C ASN A 51 11.31 -37.09 25.52
N GLU A 52 10.70 -35.94 25.78
CA GLU A 52 9.56 -35.79 26.69
C GLU A 52 8.20 -36.07 26.05
N GLY A 53 8.14 -36.25 24.72
CA GLY A 53 6.89 -36.56 24.01
C GLY A 53 6.40 -35.44 23.09
N GLY A 54 7.20 -34.40 22.88
CA GLY A 54 6.87 -33.27 22.02
C GLY A 54 6.66 -33.63 20.54
N ASN A 55 6.09 -32.69 19.78
CA ASN A 55 5.79 -32.85 18.36
C ASN A 55 6.68 -31.95 17.48
N LEU A 56 7.23 -32.49 16.40
CA LEU A 56 8.07 -31.76 15.45
C LEU A 56 7.56 -31.96 14.01
N LEU A 57 7.33 -30.85 13.31
CA LEU A 57 7.12 -30.81 11.87
C LEU A 57 8.36 -30.21 11.19
N VAL A 58 8.90 -30.91 10.18
CA VAL A 58 10.09 -30.48 9.44
C VAL A 58 9.77 -30.34 7.96
N PHE A 59 10.25 -29.26 7.34
CA PHE A 59 10.16 -29.02 5.90
C PHE A 59 11.54 -28.85 5.26
N GLY A 60 11.58 -28.96 3.94
CA GLY A 60 12.73 -28.54 3.14
C GLY A 60 13.97 -29.40 3.34
N LYS A 61 15.12 -28.90 2.89
CA LYS A 61 16.40 -29.61 3.06
C LYS A 61 16.91 -29.40 4.49
N PRO A 62 17.01 -30.44 5.33
CA PRO A 62 17.48 -30.29 6.69
C PRO A 62 19.00 -30.08 6.74
N ALA A 63 19.47 -29.40 7.77
CA ALA A 63 20.88 -29.37 8.15
C ALA A 63 21.37 -30.76 8.55
N ASP A 64 22.65 -31.04 8.33
CA ASP A 64 23.25 -32.36 8.62
C ASP A 64 23.10 -32.76 10.10
N ALA A 65 23.14 -31.79 11.01
CA ALA A 65 22.95 -32.04 12.45
C ALA A 65 21.57 -32.64 12.79
N LEU A 66 20.55 -32.40 11.97
CA LEU A 66 19.20 -32.90 12.19
C LEU A 66 19.04 -34.39 11.83
N SER A 67 19.96 -34.96 11.05
CA SER A 67 19.91 -36.36 10.60
C SER A 67 19.67 -37.37 11.73
N VAL A 68 20.14 -37.07 12.94
CA VAL A 68 19.98 -37.93 14.14
C VAL A 68 18.57 -37.99 14.72
N ILE A 69 17.70 -37.03 14.40
CA ILE A 69 16.31 -36.96 14.89
C ILE A 69 15.26 -37.20 13.80
N LEU A 70 15.66 -37.17 12.53
CA LEU A 70 14.73 -37.26 11.41
C LEU A 70 14.35 -38.72 11.09
N PRO A 71 13.11 -38.96 10.66
CA PRO A 71 12.67 -40.28 10.21
C PRO A 71 13.11 -40.60 8.77
N VAL A 72 14.01 -39.80 8.19
CA VAL A 72 14.42 -39.89 6.79
C VAL A 72 15.92 -39.69 6.61
N GLU A 73 16.44 -40.19 5.50
CA GLU A 73 17.75 -39.88 4.93
C GLU A 73 17.54 -39.08 3.63
N VAL A 74 18.06 -37.86 3.56
CA VAL A 74 17.95 -36.98 2.39
C VAL A 74 19.17 -37.14 1.48
N ALA A 75 18.96 -37.14 0.16
CA ALA A 75 20.07 -37.27 -0.79
C ALA A 75 21.06 -36.09 -0.69
N GLU A 76 22.34 -36.37 -0.48
CA GLU A 76 23.38 -35.33 -0.32
C GLU A 76 23.58 -34.47 -1.59
N LYS A 77 23.47 -35.08 -2.77
CA LYS A 77 23.71 -34.43 -4.07
C LYS A 77 22.42 -34.34 -4.88
N LYS A 78 22.12 -33.13 -5.36
CA LYS A 78 20.89 -32.81 -6.14
C LYS A 78 19.64 -33.38 -5.44
N PRO A 79 19.33 -32.90 -4.22
CA PRO A 79 18.24 -33.44 -3.40
C PRO A 79 16.85 -33.24 -4.02
N TRP A 80 16.72 -32.54 -5.15
CA TRP A 80 15.44 -32.19 -5.73
C TRP A 80 14.93 -33.28 -6.68
N ILE A 81 13.63 -33.55 -6.64
CA ILE A 81 12.92 -34.27 -7.70
C ILE A 81 12.92 -33.37 -8.95
N GLU A 82 13.27 -33.95 -10.09
CA GLU A 82 13.52 -33.17 -11.32
C GLU A 82 12.23 -32.66 -11.95
N ASN A 83 11.18 -33.47 -11.92
CA ASN A 83 9.85 -33.14 -12.43
C ASN A 83 8.89 -32.91 -11.27
N PRO A 84 7.89 -32.03 -11.41
CA PRO A 84 6.87 -31.91 -10.38
C PRO A 84 6.02 -33.18 -10.33
N GLN A 85 5.53 -33.54 -9.15
CA GLN A 85 4.78 -34.76 -8.86
C GLN A 85 3.53 -34.42 -8.05
N TYR A 86 2.44 -35.13 -8.26
CA TYR A 86 1.35 -35.11 -7.28
C TYR A 86 1.73 -35.93 -6.05
N ILE A 87 1.06 -35.65 -4.94
CA ILE A 87 1.18 -36.45 -3.73
C ILE A 87 0.09 -37.54 -3.73
N GLN A 88 0.43 -38.72 -3.23
CA GLN A 88 -0.45 -39.86 -3.07
C GLN A 88 -0.56 -40.17 -1.57
N THR A 89 -1.68 -39.80 -0.97
CA THR A 89 -1.93 -39.99 0.46
C THR A 89 -2.15 -41.47 0.79
N GLY A 90 -1.49 -41.96 1.83
CA GLY A 90 -1.71 -43.30 2.37
C GLY A 90 -2.97 -43.40 3.23
N THR A 91 -3.20 -44.57 3.82
CA THR A 91 -4.29 -44.77 4.80
C THR A 91 -3.95 -44.21 6.19
N ALA A 92 -2.66 -44.01 6.46
CA ALA A 92 -2.15 -43.41 7.67
C ALA A 92 -1.95 -41.90 7.46
N GLY A 93 -2.65 -41.08 8.26
CA GLY A 93 -2.49 -39.63 8.27
C GLY A 93 -3.79 -38.82 8.28
N PRO A 94 -3.70 -37.49 8.40
CA PRO A 94 -4.86 -36.59 8.57
C PRO A 94 -5.54 -36.17 7.24
N TRP A 95 -5.75 -37.13 6.34
CA TRP A 95 -6.13 -36.87 4.94
C TRP A 95 -7.64 -36.78 4.67
N SER A 96 -8.48 -36.82 5.70
CA SER A 96 -9.95 -36.76 5.56
C SER A 96 -10.38 -35.47 4.86
N GLY A 97 -11.02 -35.58 3.68
CA GLY A 97 -11.42 -34.42 2.87
C GLY A 97 -10.25 -33.61 2.32
N PHE A 98 -9.07 -34.21 2.19
CA PHE A 98 -7.89 -33.64 1.53
C PHE A 98 -7.78 -34.22 0.12
N GLU A 99 -8.22 -33.44 -0.86
CA GLU A 99 -8.32 -33.80 -2.27
C GLU A 99 -7.11 -33.25 -3.03
N VAL A 100 -5.97 -33.93 -2.88
CA VAL A 100 -4.69 -33.52 -3.47
C VAL A 100 -4.71 -33.41 -5.00
N ASN A 101 -5.62 -34.12 -5.67
CA ASN A 101 -5.83 -34.01 -7.12
C ASN A 101 -6.55 -32.71 -7.53
N ASN A 102 -7.10 -31.97 -6.57
CA ASN A 102 -7.68 -30.63 -6.76
C ASN A 102 -6.64 -29.52 -6.45
N GLY A 103 -5.35 -29.84 -6.51
CA GLY A 103 -4.23 -28.93 -6.32
C GLY A 103 -3.21 -29.00 -7.46
N PRO A 104 -2.18 -28.15 -7.42
CA PRO A 104 -1.04 -28.26 -8.33
C PRO A 104 -0.18 -29.48 -7.98
N SER A 105 0.70 -29.88 -8.89
CA SER A 105 1.83 -30.77 -8.58
C SER A 105 2.97 -29.98 -7.94
N HIS A 106 3.92 -30.66 -7.29
CA HIS A 106 4.99 -30.02 -6.51
C HIS A 106 6.36 -30.59 -6.84
N TYR A 107 7.38 -29.76 -6.72
CA TYR A 107 8.75 -30.25 -6.70
C TYR A 107 9.09 -30.74 -5.29
N GLY A 108 9.39 -32.04 -5.18
CA GLY A 108 9.74 -32.66 -3.91
C GLY A 108 11.24 -32.81 -3.69
N ILE A 109 11.57 -33.41 -2.55
CA ILE A 109 12.91 -33.77 -2.11
C ILE A 109 13.08 -35.28 -2.19
N LYS A 110 14.18 -35.73 -2.81
CA LYS A 110 14.62 -37.12 -2.87
C LYS A 110 15.09 -37.55 -1.48
N LEU A 111 14.37 -38.51 -0.92
CA LEU A 111 14.63 -39.02 0.42
C LEU A 111 14.31 -40.52 0.52
N LYS A 112 14.79 -41.14 1.60
CA LYS A 112 14.44 -42.51 2.00
C LYS A 112 13.89 -42.49 3.42
N ALA A 113 12.84 -43.26 3.69
CA ALA A 113 12.35 -43.44 5.05
C ALA A 113 13.28 -44.37 5.85
N ASN A 114 13.58 -43.99 7.09
CA ASN A 114 14.38 -44.82 8.00
C ASN A 114 13.58 -46.04 8.46
N ALA A 115 14.28 -47.13 8.81
CA ALA A 115 13.64 -48.33 9.33
C ALA A 115 12.78 -48.01 10.58
N GLY A 116 11.54 -48.51 10.60
CA GLY A 116 10.57 -48.24 11.68
C GLY A 116 9.79 -46.92 11.53
N SER A 117 10.03 -46.15 10.47
CA SER A 117 9.21 -44.99 10.11
C SER A 117 7.99 -45.41 9.30
N GLU A 118 6.92 -44.64 9.39
CA GLU A 118 5.68 -44.82 8.65
C GLU A 118 5.58 -43.76 7.55
N ILE A 119 5.30 -44.18 6.32
CA ILE A 119 5.10 -43.27 5.20
C ILE A 119 3.63 -42.87 5.16
N LEU A 120 3.34 -41.60 5.41
CA LEU A 120 1.97 -41.06 5.39
C LEU A 120 1.52 -40.70 3.97
N ALA A 121 2.45 -40.32 3.09
CA ALA A 121 2.19 -40.04 1.69
C ALA A 121 3.46 -40.25 0.83
N ASN A 122 3.26 -40.63 -0.44
CA ASN A 122 4.33 -40.76 -1.44
C ASN A 122 4.17 -39.70 -2.53
N TRP A 123 5.25 -39.38 -3.24
CA TRP A 123 5.18 -38.80 -4.56
C TRP A 123 4.70 -39.85 -5.56
N GLU A 124 4.18 -39.42 -6.70
CA GLU A 124 3.72 -40.32 -7.77
C GLU A 124 4.80 -41.29 -8.28
N ASP A 125 6.07 -40.88 -8.25
CA ASP A 125 7.21 -41.75 -8.60
C ASP A 125 7.53 -42.82 -7.53
N GLY A 126 6.78 -42.86 -6.43
CA GLY A 126 6.93 -43.79 -5.32
C GLY A 126 7.96 -43.35 -4.27
N THR A 127 8.63 -42.21 -4.46
CA THR A 127 9.51 -41.63 -3.44
C THR A 127 8.67 -41.17 -2.24
N PRO A 128 9.08 -41.39 -0.98
CA PRO A 128 8.28 -40.93 0.15
C PRO A 128 8.21 -39.39 0.21
N ALA A 129 7.02 -38.84 0.45
CA ALA A 129 6.76 -37.41 0.47
C ALA A 129 6.51 -36.88 1.89
N VAL A 130 5.78 -37.64 2.71
CA VAL A 130 5.52 -37.31 4.12
C VAL A 130 5.82 -38.55 4.95
N VAL A 131 6.74 -38.41 5.90
CA VAL A 131 7.24 -39.53 6.72
C VAL A 131 7.08 -39.21 8.19
N LEU A 132 6.42 -40.11 8.90
CA LEU A 132 6.24 -40.11 10.35
C LEU A 132 7.29 -41.02 11.00
N GLY A 133 7.88 -40.56 12.09
CA GLY A 133 8.64 -41.42 12.98
C GLY A 133 8.68 -40.91 14.41
N LYS A 134 9.63 -41.46 15.17
CA LYS A 134 9.79 -41.19 16.58
C LYS A 134 11.25 -40.84 16.90
N TYR A 135 11.42 -39.88 17.81
CA TYR A 135 12.68 -39.64 18.49
C TYR A 135 12.41 -39.56 19.99
N GLY A 136 13.00 -40.46 20.78
CA GLY A 136 12.60 -40.66 22.17
C GLY A 136 11.11 -41.02 22.26
N ARG A 137 10.32 -40.22 23.00
CA ARG A 137 8.86 -40.37 23.08
C ARG A 137 8.10 -39.50 22.07
N GLY A 138 8.79 -38.55 21.47
CA GLY A 138 8.22 -37.50 20.63
C GLY A 138 7.92 -37.95 19.22
N THR A 139 7.02 -37.22 18.58
CA THR A 139 6.56 -37.46 17.22
C THR A 139 7.31 -36.54 16.26
N VAL A 140 7.88 -37.09 15.19
CA VAL A 140 8.55 -36.31 14.15
C VAL A 140 7.89 -36.60 12.81
N VAL A 141 7.39 -35.56 12.15
CA VAL A 141 6.89 -35.61 10.78
C VAL A 141 7.81 -34.80 9.89
N TYR A 142 8.30 -35.42 8.83
CA TYR A 142 9.09 -34.77 7.78
C TYR A 142 8.26 -34.66 6.51
N VAL A 143 8.21 -33.46 5.93
CA VAL A 143 7.58 -33.16 4.65
C VAL A 143 8.69 -32.85 3.63
N GLY A 144 8.81 -33.70 2.61
CA GLY A 144 9.81 -33.58 1.55
C GLY A 144 9.50 -32.52 0.50
N SER A 145 9.03 -31.35 0.92
CA SER A 145 8.77 -30.18 0.08
C SER A 145 9.06 -28.88 0.84
N GLY A 146 9.01 -27.73 0.16
CA GLY A 146 9.02 -26.43 0.83
C GLY A 146 7.74 -26.19 1.63
N SER A 147 7.83 -25.27 2.60
CA SER A 147 6.70 -24.86 3.43
C SER A 147 5.87 -23.76 2.77
N GLY A 148 4.61 -23.61 3.18
CA GLY A 148 3.78 -22.49 2.75
C GLY A 148 3.19 -22.71 1.36
N GLN A 149 3.09 -23.96 0.91
CA GLN A 149 2.65 -24.32 -0.44
C GLN A 149 1.14 -24.47 -0.54
N VAL A 150 0.63 -24.41 -1.77
CA VAL A 150 -0.77 -24.71 -2.09
C VAL A 150 -0.89 -26.17 -2.44
N TRP A 151 -1.63 -26.92 -1.63
CA TRP A 151 -1.82 -28.37 -1.85
C TRP A 151 -3.18 -28.74 -2.44
N GLN A 152 -4.18 -27.88 -2.27
CA GLN A 152 -5.48 -28.00 -2.92
C GLN A 152 -6.15 -26.63 -3.01
N LYS A 153 -7.07 -26.48 -3.95
CA LYS A 153 -7.86 -25.25 -4.13
C LYS A 153 -9.06 -25.26 -3.19
N ARG A 154 -8.99 -24.45 -2.15
CA ARG A 154 -10.05 -24.25 -1.16
C ARG A 154 -10.16 -22.77 -0.81
N PRO A 155 -11.22 -22.05 -1.23
CA PRO A 155 -11.35 -20.61 -1.01
C PRO A 155 -11.25 -20.20 0.46
N GLU A 156 -11.81 -21.00 1.37
CA GLU A 156 -11.79 -20.73 2.80
C GLU A 156 -10.41 -20.94 3.46
N LEU A 157 -9.46 -21.56 2.77
CA LEU A 157 -8.06 -21.70 3.21
C LEU A 157 -7.10 -20.92 2.30
N GLU A 158 -7.59 -19.97 1.52
CA GLU A 158 -6.74 -19.13 0.68
C GLU A 158 -5.63 -18.47 1.53
N GLY A 159 -4.37 -18.65 1.11
CA GLY A 159 -3.22 -18.17 1.87
C GLY A 159 -2.65 -19.14 2.90
N ALA A 160 -3.26 -20.32 3.11
CA ALA A 160 -2.76 -21.35 4.02
C ALA A 160 -2.07 -22.52 3.31
N ASP A 161 -1.15 -23.17 4.01
CA ASP A 161 -0.59 -24.48 3.67
C ASP A 161 -1.41 -25.54 4.40
N GLU A 162 -2.39 -26.09 3.69
CA GLU A 162 -3.34 -27.03 4.30
C GLU A 162 -2.66 -28.30 4.81
N MET A 163 -1.55 -28.75 4.20
CA MET A 163 -0.82 -29.89 4.72
C MET A 163 -0.17 -29.56 6.06
N ALA A 164 0.50 -28.41 6.17
CA ALA A 164 1.08 -27.95 7.43
C ALA A 164 0.00 -27.84 8.51
N LEU A 165 -1.12 -27.18 8.21
CA LEU A 165 -2.26 -27.03 9.11
C LEU A 165 -2.77 -28.38 9.60
N ARG A 166 -3.06 -29.32 8.70
CA ARG A 166 -3.56 -30.66 9.05
C ARG A 166 -2.59 -31.43 9.93
N LEU A 167 -1.30 -31.44 9.58
CA LEU A 167 -0.28 -32.16 10.33
C LEU A 167 -0.08 -31.57 11.73
N VAL A 168 -0.03 -30.25 11.87
CA VAL A 168 0.12 -29.59 13.18
C VAL A 168 -1.07 -29.89 14.09
N TYR A 169 -2.31 -29.67 13.62
CA TYR A 169 -3.51 -29.93 14.42
C TYR A 169 -3.64 -31.41 14.78
N TRP A 170 -3.33 -32.30 13.84
CA TRP A 170 -3.34 -33.74 14.09
C TRP A 170 -2.34 -34.16 15.18
N MET A 171 -1.09 -33.70 15.10
CA MET A 171 -0.05 -34.04 16.07
C MET A 171 -0.36 -33.44 17.45
N ALA A 172 -0.82 -32.20 17.49
CA ALA A 172 -1.03 -31.47 18.74
C ALA A 172 -2.31 -31.91 19.48
N LYS A 173 -3.43 -32.08 18.77
CA LYS A 173 -4.77 -32.22 19.37
C LYS A 173 -5.61 -33.37 18.77
N GLY A 174 -5.07 -34.12 17.81
CA GLY A 174 -5.76 -35.25 17.18
C GLY A 174 -6.79 -34.86 16.11
N LYS A 175 -7.46 -35.85 15.52
CA LYS A 175 -8.26 -35.70 14.30
C LYS A 175 -9.43 -34.69 14.41
N PHE A 176 -10.17 -34.69 15.52
CA PHE A 176 -11.34 -33.80 15.69
C PHE A 176 -10.99 -32.31 15.64
N SER A 177 -9.75 -31.95 15.98
CA SER A 177 -9.29 -30.57 15.96
C SER A 177 -9.13 -30.03 14.52
N ILE A 178 -8.88 -30.91 13.55
CA ILE A 178 -8.77 -30.54 12.13
C ILE A 178 -10.14 -30.11 11.61
N ASP A 179 -11.17 -30.92 11.86
CA ASP A 179 -12.53 -30.62 11.41
C ASP A 179 -13.03 -29.29 12.00
N ALA A 180 -12.71 -29.03 13.27
CA ALA A 180 -13.01 -27.75 13.92
C ALA A 180 -12.25 -26.56 13.29
N ALA A 181 -10.96 -26.72 12.99
CA ALA A 181 -10.15 -25.70 12.34
C ALA A 181 -10.66 -25.38 10.92
N LEU A 182 -10.97 -26.41 10.13
CA LEU A 182 -11.54 -26.25 8.79
C LEU A 182 -12.91 -25.57 8.85
N LYS A 183 -13.74 -25.93 9.83
CA LYS A 183 -15.04 -25.29 10.04
C LYS A 183 -14.90 -23.80 10.39
N GLN A 184 -13.97 -23.47 11.28
CA GLN A 184 -13.67 -22.09 11.64
C GLN A 184 -13.22 -21.26 10.41
N ALA A 185 -12.39 -21.84 9.55
CA ALA A 185 -11.97 -21.17 8.32
C ALA A 185 -13.14 -20.91 7.36
N GLU A 186 -14.03 -21.90 7.20
CA GLU A 186 -15.27 -21.76 6.41
C GLU A 186 -16.17 -20.64 6.94
N ASP A 187 -16.34 -20.55 8.26
CA ASP A 187 -17.18 -19.53 8.89
C ASP A 187 -16.59 -18.12 8.70
N ILE A 188 -15.28 -17.96 8.85
CA ILE A 188 -14.56 -16.71 8.55
C ILE A 188 -14.73 -16.32 7.09
N TYR A 189 -14.60 -17.27 6.16
CA TYR A 189 -14.78 -17.01 4.73
C TYR A 189 -16.20 -16.55 4.41
N ARG A 190 -17.22 -17.25 4.94
CA ARG A 190 -18.64 -16.88 4.76
C ARG A 190 -18.95 -15.49 5.31
N GLN A 191 -18.43 -15.17 6.50
CA GLN A 191 -18.59 -13.85 7.09
C GLN A 191 -17.96 -12.76 6.22
N ASN A 192 -16.68 -12.93 5.83
CA ASN A 192 -15.99 -11.96 4.98
C ASN A 192 -16.72 -11.75 3.63
N ARG A 193 -17.21 -12.83 3.02
CA ARG A 193 -17.96 -12.75 1.76
C ARG A 193 -19.31 -12.06 1.92
N ALA A 194 -20.02 -12.30 3.02
CA ALA A 194 -21.28 -11.63 3.32
C ALA A 194 -21.08 -10.12 3.53
N GLU A 195 -20.01 -9.73 4.22
CA GLU A 195 -19.62 -8.31 4.36
C GLU A 195 -19.31 -7.67 3.01
N ASP A 196 -18.55 -8.33 2.15
CA ASP A 196 -18.21 -7.80 0.81
C ASP A 196 -19.47 -7.64 -0.05
N ILE A 197 -20.40 -8.59 0.01
CA ILE A 197 -21.70 -8.51 -0.68
C ILE A 197 -22.53 -7.33 -0.14
N ALA A 198 -22.57 -7.14 1.18
CA ALA A 198 -23.28 -6.02 1.79
C ALA A 198 -22.68 -4.67 1.35
N LEU A 199 -21.35 -4.57 1.27
CA LEU A 199 -20.67 -3.37 0.78
C LEU A 199 -20.97 -3.10 -0.69
N ARG A 200 -20.92 -4.12 -1.57
CA ARG A 200 -21.30 -3.98 -2.98
C ARG A 200 -22.74 -3.49 -3.11
N ASP A 201 -23.65 -4.11 -2.37
CA ASP A 201 -25.07 -3.78 -2.42
C ASP A 201 -25.34 -2.37 -1.93
N TRP A 202 -24.61 -1.92 -0.90
CA TRP A 202 -24.66 -0.54 -0.43
C TRP A 202 -24.08 0.45 -1.45
N VAL A 203 -22.94 0.15 -2.10
CA VAL A 203 -22.37 1.06 -3.11
C VAL A 203 -23.29 1.22 -4.32
N LEU A 204 -24.01 0.16 -4.71
CA LEU A 204 -24.90 0.16 -5.86
C LEU A 204 -26.38 0.43 -5.51
N GLU A 205 -26.68 0.75 -4.25
CA GLU A 205 -28.04 1.12 -3.81
C GLU A 205 -28.52 2.34 -4.62
N GLU A 206 -29.74 2.31 -5.14
CA GLU A 206 -30.31 3.37 -5.99
C GLU A 206 -29.55 3.66 -7.31
N SER A 207 -28.53 2.87 -7.66
CA SER A 207 -27.90 2.92 -8.98
C SER A 207 -28.70 2.07 -9.97
N ASP A 208 -28.68 2.44 -11.25
CA ASP A 208 -29.26 1.65 -12.35
C ASP A 208 -28.38 0.44 -12.75
N GLU A 209 -27.31 0.18 -12.00
CA GLU A 209 -26.33 -0.86 -12.29
C GLU A 209 -26.79 -2.25 -11.85
N GLU A 210 -26.56 -3.26 -12.69
CA GLU A 210 -26.72 -4.64 -12.28
C GLU A 210 -25.64 -5.00 -11.24
N LYS A 211 -26.04 -5.63 -10.13
CA LYS A 211 -25.11 -6.02 -9.06
C LYS A 211 -24.16 -7.12 -9.56
N PRO A 212 -22.86 -6.85 -9.74
CA PRO A 212 -21.93 -7.84 -10.29
C PRO A 212 -21.72 -9.00 -9.32
N GLU A 213 -21.74 -10.23 -9.83
CA GLU A 213 -21.42 -11.43 -9.05
C GLU A 213 -19.93 -11.46 -8.66
N HIS A 214 -19.06 -11.13 -9.63
CA HIS A 214 -17.61 -11.06 -9.48
C HIS A 214 -17.17 -9.60 -9.34
N PHE A 215 -16.69 -9.24 -8.16
CA PHE A 215 -16.26 -7.89 -7.81
C PHE A 215 -15.13 -7.93 -6.79
N ALA A 216 -14.40 -6.82 -6.69
CA ALA A 216 -13.41 -6.56 -5.64
C ALA A 216 -13.83 -5.33 -4.82
N VAL A 217 -13.57 -5.35 -3.51
CA VAL A 217 -13.73 -4.18 -2.63
C VAL A 217 -12.35 -3.58 -2.36
N ILE A 218 -12.07 -2.41 -2.93
CA ILE A 218 -10.72 -1.82 -2.95
C ILE A 218 -10.44 -1.03 -1.67
N SER A 219 -11.48 -0.44 -1.08
CA SER A 219 -11.37 0.30 0.18
C SER A 219 -11.18 -0.60 1.41
N LYS A 220 -11.45 -1.91 1.31
CA LYS A 220 -11.38 -2.85 2.43
C LYS A 220 -9.93 -3.29 2.67
N ARG A 221 -9.49 -3.25 3.94
CA ARG A 221 -8.12 -3.63 4.36
C ARG A 221 -7.05 -2.87 3.56
N ASN A 222 -7.25 -1.57 3.38
CA ASN A 222 -6.35 -0.64 2.71
C ASN A 222 -6.13 0.55 3.66
N ALA A 223 -4.88 0.92 3.93
CA ALA A 223 -4.53 2.08 4.74
C ALA A 223 -4.55 3.39 3.92
N GLY A 224 -4.58 3.28 2.58
CA GLY A 224 -4.63 4.41 1.67
C GLY A 224 -3.43 5.33 1.84
N ARG A 225 -3.69 6.63 1.85
CA ARG A 225 -2.68 7.69 2.00
C ARG A 225 -2.21 7.89 3.42
N PHE A 226 -3.14 7.87 4.36
CA PHE A 226 -2.97 8.44 5.69
C PHE A 226 -2.23 7.52 6.66
N GLY A 227 -1.28 6.71 6.20
CA GLY A 227 -0.67 5.62 6.98
C GLY A 227 0.09 6.03 8.25
N TRP A 228 1.38 5.72 8.30
CA TRP A 228 2.16 5.70 9.55
C TRP A 228 2.46 7.05 10.20
N GLN A 229 2.28 8.17 9.50
CA GLN A 229 2.69 9.48 9.98
C GLN A 229 1.53 10.27 10.59
N ILE A 230 1.85 11.30 11.37
CA ILE A 230 0.87 12.33 11.75
C ILE A 230 0.86 13.46 10.73
N GLU A 231 2.04 13.73 10.13
CA GLU A 231 2.11 14.65 9.00
C GLU A 231 1.54 13.99 7.75
N GLU A 232 0.68 14.72 7.05
CA GLU A 232 -0.15 14.13 5.99
C GLU A 232 -0.40 15.09 4.84
N GLY A 233 -0.50 14.52 3.64
CA GLY A 233 -0.81 15.27 2.42
C GLY A 233 -2.29 15.18 2.03
N GLY A 234 -3.06 16.24 2.22
CA GLY A 234 -4.39 16.36 1.62
C GLY A 234 -4.33 16.52 0.08
N LEU A 235 -5.48 16.81 -0.55
CA LEU A 235 -5.51 17.16 -1.98
C LEU A 235 -4.73 18.45 -2.29
N VAL A 236 -4.82 19.44 -1.40
CA VAL A 236 -4.27 20.80 -1.59
C VAL A 236 -3.20 21.10 -0.55
N ASP A 237 -3.58 21.18 0.73
CA ASP A 237 -2.63 21.48 1.81
C ASP A 237 -2.02 20.20 2.39
N ASN A 238 -0.91 20.36 3.12
CA ASN A 238 -0.31 19.36 4.00
C ASN A 238 -0.50 19.80 5.45
N LEU A 239 -0.85 18.86 6.34
CA LEU A 239 -0.89 19.07 7.78
C LEU A 239 0.35 18.47 8.41
N ARG A 240 1.01 19.20 9.30
CA ARG A 240 2.22 18.74 10.01
C ARG A 240 1.89 18.28 11.42
N SER A 241 2.81 17.54 12.02
CA SER A 241 2.70 17.03 13.39
C SER A 241 2.64 18.12 14.48
N ASN A 242 2.82 19.39 14.14
CA ASN A 242 2.68 20.54 15.05
C ASN A 242 1.47 21.43 14.70
N GLY A 243 0.45 20.86 14.04
CA GLY A 243 -0.77 21.54 13.64
C GLY A 243 -0.61 22.56 12.50
N GLN A 244 0.60 22.74 11.95
CA GLN A 244 0.82 23.66 10.83
C GLN A 244 0.24 23.11 9.54
N VAL A 245 -0.59 23.93 8.89
CA VAL A 245 -1.08 23.72 7.53
C VAL A 245 -0.20 24.50 6.56
N SER A 246 0.20 23.88 5.46
CA SER A 246 0.99 24.54 4.42
C SER A 246 0.67 23.98 3.03
N PRO A 247 0.81 24.78 1.96
CA PRO A 247 0.73 24.26 0.60
C PRO A 247 1.86 23.24 0.32
N PRO A 248 1.83 22.54 -0.84
CA PRO A 248 2.93 21.65 -1.22
C PRO A 248 4.25 22.42 -1.22
N MET A 249 5.21 21.95 -0.42
CA MET A 249 6.52 22.59 -0.35
C MET A 249 7.31 22.32 -1.62
N THR A 250 8.08 23.32 -2.05
CA THR A 250 9.01 23.19 -3.18
C THR A 250 10.31 22.43 -2.81
N ARG A 251 10.25 21.44 -1.91
CA ARG A 251 11.42 20.78 -1.29
C ARG A 251 12.33 19.99 -2.25
N HIS A 252 11.92 19.74 -3.50
CA HIS A 252 12.76 19.06 -4.49
C HIS A 252 13.87 19.93 -5.09
N PHE A 253 14.09 21.16 -4.59
CA PHE A 253 15.39 21.82 -4.69
C PHE A 253 16.46 21.13 -3.79
N GLN A 254 16.57 19.80 -3.79
CA GLN A 254 17.57 19.04 -3.03
C GLN A 254 19.02 19.46 -3.35
N PHE A 255 19.25 20.27 -4.40
CA PHE A 255 20.55 20.83 -4.76
C PHE A 255 20.70 22.34 -4.55
N ARG A 256 19.66 23.08 -4.12
CA ARG A 256 19.70 24.53 -3.87
C ARG A 256 18.74 24.90 -2.73
N GLY A 257 19.21 24.86 -1.48
CA GLY A 257 18.41 24.94 -0.26
C GLY A 257 17.65 26.25 0.05
N SER A 258 16.98 26.89 -0.91
CA SER A 258 16.07 28.02 -0.64
C SER A 258 14.62 27.54 -0.55
N ARG A 259 13.99 27.73 0.62
CA ARG A 259 12.52 27.66 0.76
C ARG A 259 11.91 28.85 0.02
N ASP A 260 10.86 28.61 -0.77
CA ASP A 260 10.07 29.66 -1.42
C ASP A 260 9.39 30.55 -0.35
N GLU A 261 9.43 31.87 -0.50
CA GLU A 261 8.77 32.82 0.41
C GLU A 261 7.25 32.64 0.40
N VAL A 262 6.69 32.22 -0.74
CA VAL A 262 5.26 31.90 -0.90
C VAL A 262 4.83 30.79 0.07
N ASP A 263 5.64 29.72 0.16
CA ASP A 263 5.35 28.57 1.03
C ASP A 263 5.34 28.97 2.52
N ARG A 264 6.20 29.92 2.91
CA ARG A 264 6.29 30.40 4.30
C ARG A 264 5.11 31.30 4.66
N GLU A 265 4.81 32.30 3.83
CA GLU A 265 3.73 33.23 4.11
C GLU A 265 2.35 32.56 3.98
N ALA A 266 2.23 31.49 3.19
CA ALA A 266 0.96 30.77 3.02
C ALA A 266 0.64 29.86 4.21
N ALA A 267 1.64 29.41 4.97
CA ALA A 267 1.39 28.51 6.09
C ALA A 267 0.54 29.16 7.19
N PHE A 268 -0.29 28.36 7.86
CA PHE A 268 -1.09 28.81 9.00
C PHE A 268 -1.25 27.74 10.06
N ARG A 269 -1.75 28.13 11.24
CA ARG A 269 -2.25 27.23 12.29
C ARG A 269 -3.60 27.72 12.80
N LEU A 270 -4.45 26.80 13.23
CA LEU A 270 -5.63 27.14 14.01
C LEU A 270 -5.37 26.83 15.48
N LYS A 271 -5.62 27.79 16.37
CA LYS A 271 -5.37 27.68 17.81
C LYS A 271 -6.56 28.21 18.61
N PRO A 272 -6.77 27.73 19.85
CA PRO A 272 -7.73 28.31 20.78
C PRO A 272 -7.15 29.59 21.40
N GLY A 273 -7.76 30.74 21.11
CA GLY A 273 -7.30 32.05 21.61
C GLY A 273 -5.83 32.33 21.26
N SER A 274 -5.12 33.05 22.13
CA SER A 274 -3.74 33.48 21.92
C SER A 274 -2.70 32.53 22.53
N VAL A 275 -2.88 31.22 22.36
CA VAL A 275 -1.92 30.19 22.81
C VAL A 275 -0.60 30.31 22.04
N SER A 276 0.52 30.19 22.77
CA SER A 276 1.86 30.42 22.22
C SER A 276 2.62 29.14 21.88
N GLU A 277 2.36 28.05 22.62
CA GLU A 277 3.03 26.77 22.44
C GLU A 277 2.45 25.96 21.25
N GLU A 278 3.26 25.05 20.70
CA GLU A 278 2.79 24.09 19.69
C GLU A 278 1.86 23.06 20.34
N PRO A 279 0.77 22.63 19.67
CA PRO A 279 -0.13 21.64 20.24
C PRO A 279 0.54 20.27 20.34
N GLU A 280 0.15 19.52 21.36
CA GLU A 280 0.44 18.09 21.45
C GLU A 280 -0.59 17.27 20.67
N VAL A 281 -0.13 16.21 20.01
CA VAL A 281 -1.00 15.28 19.27
C VAL A 281 -1.75 14.40 20.28
N GLY A 282 -3.08 14.43 20.21
CA GLY A 282 -3.99 13.59 20.98
C GLY A 282 -4.44 12.33 20.22
N GLU A 283 -5.73 11.99 20.32
CA GLU A 283 -6.31 10.85 19.59
C GLU A 283 -6.22 11.04 18.07
N VAL A 284 -5.90 9.95 17.36
CA VAL A 284 -5.86 9.92 15.89
C VAL A 284 -6.77 8.80 15.40
N LYS A 285 -7.67 9.12 14.47
CA LYS A 285 -8.55 8.17 13.78
C LYS A 285 -8.32 8.26 12.29
N GLN A 286 -8.39 7.13 11.60
CA GLN A 286 -8.26 7.13 10.14
C GLN A 286 -9.08 6.04 9.46
N SER A 287 -9.45 6.33 8.22
CA SER A 287 -9.79 5.34 7.21
C SER A 287 -8.78 5.44 6.06
N TRP A 288 -8.97 4.66 5.00
CA TRP A 288 -8.18 4.83 3.77
C TRP A 288 -8.42 6.18 3.08
N PHE A 289 -9.50 6.89 3.45
CA PHE A 289 -10.03 8.07 2.76
C PHE A 289 -9.99 9.37 3.58
N SER A 290 -9.92 9.28 4.92
CA SER A 290 -9.82 10.44 5.81
C SER A 290 -8.96 10.18 7.05
N LYS A 291 -8.47 11.26 7.66
CA LYS A 291 -7.74 11.23 8.93
C LYS A 291 -8.19 12.37 9.83
N THR A 292 -8.54 12.04 11.07
CA THR A 292 -8.89 12.97 12.14
C THR A 292 -7.82 12.96 13.21
N ILE A 293 -7.33 14.14 13.59
CA ILE A 293 -6.30 14.33 14.61
C ILE A 293 -6.84 15.30 15.67
N SER A 294 -6.73 14.94 16.94
CA SER A 294 -6.95 15.85 18.07
C SER A 294 -5.66 16.61 18.39
N TRP A 295 -5.78 17.92 18.59
CA TRP A 295 -4.70 18.84 18.96
C TRP A 295 -4.98 19.37 20.36
N ASN A 296 -4.11 19.05 21.31
CA ASN A 296 -4.24 19.47 22.71
C ASN A 296 -3.32 20.67 22.96
N PHE A 297 -3.86 21.72 23.58
CA PHE A 297 -3.15 22.97 23.81
C PHE A 297 -2.85 23.19 25.29
N GLU A 298 -1.85 24.03 25.59
CA GLU A 298 -1.39 24.33 26.96
C GLU A 298 -2.49 24.89 27.88
N ASN A 299 -3.50 25.54 27.30
CA ASN A 299 -4.65 26.08 28.02
C ASN A 299 -5.69 25.01 28.42
N GLY A 300 -5.43 23.74 28.10
CA GLY A 300 -6.33 22.62 28.37
C GLY A 300 -7.45 22.45 27.35
N GLU A 301 -7.54 23.31 26.34
CA GLU A 301 -8.50 23.15 25.24
C GLU A 301 -7.98 22.17 24.18
N SER A 302 -8.91 21.66 23.36
CA SER A 302 -8.58 20.77 22.26
C SER A 302 -9.37 21.13 21.02
N ILE A 303 -8.71 21.03 19.86
CA ILE A 303 -9.30 21.22 18.53
C ILE A 303 -9.05 19.95 17.73
N GLN A 304 -10.06 19.44 17.03
CA GLN A 304 -9.91 18.35 16.09
C GLN A 304 -9.77 18.88 14.67
N SER A 305 -8.93 18.24 13.87
CA SER A 305 -8.82 18.49 12.43
C SER A 305 -9.10 17.22 11.65
N THR A 306 -9.92 17.28 10.62
CA THR A 306 -10.17 16.17 9.70
C THR A 306 -9.73 16.53 8.28
N LEU A 307 -8.78 15.76 7.74
CA LEU A 307 -8.44 15.75 6.31
C LEU A 307 -9.24 14.66 5.60
N SER A 308 -9.67 14.96 4.37
CA SER A 308 -10.37 14.01 3.51
C SER A 308 -9.75 14.03 2.12
N LEU A 309 -9.64 12.86 1.48
CA LEU A 309 -9.27 12.78 0.06
C LEU A 309 -10.40 13.26 -0.85
N GLY A 310 -11.62 13.42 -0.34
CA GLY A 310 -12.78 13.92 -1.10
C GLY A 310 -12.99 15.42 -1.03
N SER A 311 -12.20 16.15 -0.23
CA SER A 311 -12.36 17.59 -0.04
C SER A 311 -11.02 18.31 -0.09
N PRO A 312 -10.93 19.49 -0.72
CA PRO A 312 -9.74 20.34 -0.64
C PRO A 312 -9.64 21.08 0.71
N ALA A 313 -10.69 21.05 1.54
CA ALA A 313 -10.74 21.73 2.82
C ALA A 313 -10.34 20.83 3.99
N ILE A 314 -9.89 21.47 5.05
CA ILE A 314 -9.72 20.85 6.37
C ILE A 314 -10.92 21.26 7.21
N LEU A 315 -11.62 20.27 7.77
CA LEU A 315 -12.65 20.47 8.79
C LEU A 315 -11.95 20.63 10.14
N TRP A 316 -12.33 21.66 10.88
CA TRP A 316 -11.89 21.90 12.25
C TRP A 316 -13.08 21.86 13.18
N GLU A 317 -12.96 21.22 14.33
CA GLU A 317 -14.03 21.10 15.32
C GLU A 317 -13.52 21.36 16.74
N GLY A 318 -14.32 22.04 17.56
CA GLY A 318 -13.93 22.42 18.91
C GLY A 318 -14.92 23.35 19.61
N SER A 319 -14.74 23.52 20.91
CA SER A 319 -15.64 24.30 21.77
C SER A 319 -15.06 25.65 22.22
N SER A 320 -13.93 26.06 21.66
CA SER A 320 -13.25 27.32 22.01
C SER A 320 -14.12 28.52 21.66
N ASN A 321 -14.33 29.41 22.63
CA ASN A 321 -15.06 30.67 22.42
C ASN A 321 -14.26 31.67 21.59
N THR A 322 -12.95 31.52 21.51
CA THR A 322 -12.09 32.33 20.65
C THR A 322 -11.13 31.42 19.92
N ILE A 323 -10.97 31.65 18.63
CA ILE A 323 -9.96 30.99 17.80
C ILE A 323 -9.01 32.04 17.21
N ASP A 324 -7.77 31.63 17.02
CA ASP A 324 -6.76 32.35 16.25
C ASP A 324 -6.35 31.51 15.05
N LEU A 325 -6.64 32.03 13.86
CA LEU A 325 -6.03 31.55 12.63
C LEU A 325 -4.74 32.35 12.43
N ASP A 326 -3.65 31.78 12.94
CA ASP A 326 -2.28 32.31 12.86
C ASP A 326 -1.79 32.27 11.41
N VAL A 327 -2.17 33.30 10.63
CA VAL A 327 -1.86 33.46 9.20
C VAL A 327 -1.22 34.83 8.96
N SER A 328 -0.04 34.80 8.34
CA SER A 328 0.77 36.00 8.11
C SER A 328 0.53 36.63 6.73
N GLY A 329 0.80 37.94 6.63
CA GLY A 329 0.88 38.66 5.36
C GLY A 329 -0.46 38.97 4.68
N ILE A 330 -1.59 38.66 5.34
CA ILE A 330 -2.93 39.03 4.86
C ILE A 330 -3.11 40.54 5.04
N THR A 331 -3.63 41.21 4.00
CA THR A 331 -3.88 42.66 4.04
C THR A 331 -5.36 42.99 3.90
N HIS A 332 -6.13 42.09 3.30
CA HIS A 332 -7.54 42.29 3.01
C HIS A 332 -8.34 41.00 3.23
N LEU A 333 -9.62 41.21 3.48
CA LEU A 333 -10.64 40.19 3.58
C LEU A 333 -11.90 40.61 2.84
N ALA A 334 -12.61 39.64 2.27
CA ALA A 334 -13.91 39.83 1.67
C ALA A 334 -14.97 38.95 2.33
N TYR A 335 -16.17 39.49 2.50
CA TYR A 335 -17.33 38.84 3.12
C TYR A 335 -18.62 39.43 2.57
N VAL A 336 -19.76 38.79 2.85
CA VAL A 336 -21.06 39.25 2.33
C VAL A 336 -21.84 39.96 3.43
N THR A 337 -22.45 41.10 3.10
CA THR A 337 -23.45 41.77 3.94
C THR A 337 -24.77 41.91 3.20
N GLY A 338 -25.78 42.51 3.84
CA GLY A 338 -27.05 42.86 3.18
C GLY A 338 -26.90 43.79 1.96
N GLN A 339 -25.74 44.42 1.78
CA GLN A 339 -25.42 45.29 0.63
C GLN A 339 -24.60 44.58 -0.46
N GLY A 340 -24.28 43.29 -0.30
CA GLY A 340 -23.43 42.51 -1.20
C GLY A 340 -22.03 42.28 -0.65
N VAL A 341 -21.09 41.91 -1.52
CA VAL A 341 -19.70 41.60 -1.14
C VAL A 341 -18.98 42.87 -0.73
N GLN A 342 -18.46 42.89 0.49
CA GLN A 342 -17.62 43.96 1.02
C GLN A 342 -16.16 43.54 1.01
N ILE A 343 -15.27 44.51 0.78
CA ILE A 343 -13.82 44.34 0.86
C ILE A 343 -13.33 45.23 1.99
N HIS A 344 -12.56 44.66 2.90
CA HIS A 344 -12.14 45.33 4.11
C HIS A 344 -10.64 45.11 4.33
N SER A 345 -9.93 46.18 4.68
CA SER A 345 -8.53 46.10 5.07
C SER A 345 -8.42 45.61 6.50
N VAL A 346 -7.42 44.75 6.77
CA VAL A 346 -7.23 44.11 8.09
C VAL A 346 -6.96 45.09 9.23
N ASP A 347 -6.56 46.34 8.94
CA ASP A 347 -6.25 47.37 9.94
C ASP A 347 -7.49 47.91 10.68
N LYS A 348 -8.69 47.45 10.33
CA LYS A 348 -9.96 47.89 10.92
C LYS A 348 -10.76 46.69 11.45
N PRO A 349 -11.47 46.81 12.58
CA PRO A 349 -12.40 45.77 13.04
C PRO A 349 -13.46 45.47 11.99
N ILE A 350 -13.86 44.19 11.90
CA ILE A 350 -14.84 43.72 10.92
C ILE A 350 -16.20 43.62 11.64
N PRO A 351 -17.28 44.18 11.08
CA PRO A 351 -18.59 44.15 11.72
C PRO A 351 -19.20 42.74 11.65
N ALA A 352 -18.90 41.91 12.66
CA ALA A 352 -19.32 40.50 12.74
C ALA A 352 -20.84 40.32 12.58
N SER A 353 -21.64 41.25 13.11
CA SER A 353 -23.10 41.23 13.04
C SER A 353 -23.67 41.51 11.65
N GLU A 354 -22.87 41.99 10.70
CA GLU A 354 -23.31 42.30 9.33
C GLU A 354 -23.12 41.11 8.36
N LEU A 355 -22.47 40.02 8.78
CA LEU A 355 -22.23 38.85 7.93
C LEU A 355 -23.55 38.18 7.50
N ALA A 356 -23.85 38.26 6.21
CA ALA A 356 -25.02 37.62 5.60
C ALA A 356 -24.73 36.19 5.09
N GLU A 357 -23.46 35.82 4.92
CA GLU A 357 -23.01 34.47 4.56
C GLU A 357 -21.84 34.07 5.46
N GLY A 358 -21.72 32.76 5.74
CA GLY A 358 -20.73 32.21 6.68
C GLY A 358 -19.31 32.07 6.13
N TRP A 359 -18.89 32.86 5.14
CA TRP A 359 -17.54 32.74 4.58
C TRP A 359 -16.75 34.05 4.60
N LEU A 360 -15.44 33.91 4.78
CA LEU A 360 -14.44 34.97 4.72
C LEU A 360 -13.36 34.56 3.71
N LEU A 361 -13.02 35.46 2.79
CA LEU A 361 -11.94 35.26 1.82
C LEU A 361 -10.78 36.19 2.15
N LEU A 362 -9.63 35.62 2.55
CA LEU A 362 -8.42 36.35 2.94
C LEU A 362 -7.43 36.37 1.78
N PHE A 363 -6.83 37.52 1.51
CA PHE A 363 -5.85 37.72 0.43
C PHE A 363 -4.84 38.83 0.77
N ARG A 364 -3.71 38.85 0.06
CA ARG A 364 -2.58 39.73 0.37
C ARG A 364 -2.57 41.02 -0.42
N ALA A 365 -3.17 41.09 -1.61
CA ALA A 365 -3.24 42.32 -2.42
C ALA A 365 -1.91 43.13 -2.44
N ARG A 366 -0.76 42.47 -2.60
CA ARG A 366 0.55 43.13 -2.72
C ARG A 366 1.24 42.81 -4.04
N GLY A 367 2.08 43.73 -4.50
CA GLY A 367 2.80 43.63 -5.77
C GLY A 367 4.04 42.75 -5.75
N ASP A 368 4.55 42.42 -4.55
CA ASP A 368 5.82 41.72 -4.33
C ASP A 368 5.66 40.22 -4.02
N VAL A 369 4.43 39.71 -3.88
CA VAL A 369 4.18 38.31 -3.53
C VAL A 369 3.18 37.63 -4.46
N ARG A 370 3.38 36.32 -4.64
CA ARG A 370 2.38 35.42 -5.23
C ARG A 370 1.36 35.05 -4.16
N ASP A 371 0.09 35.20 -4.50
CA ASP A 371 -1.01 34.99 -3.57
C ASP A 371 -1.65 33.61 -3.74
N MET A 372 -2.16 33.06 -2.63
CA MET A 372 -2.96 31.84 -2.58
C MET A 372 -4.15 32.11 -1.64
N PRO A 373 -5.23 32.75 -2.15
CA PRO A 373 -6.35 33.23 -1.33
C PRO A 373 -6.94 32.12 -0.45
N LEU A 374 -7.09 32.43 0.84
CA LEU A 374 -7.55 31.50 1.87
C LEU A 374 -9.03 31.73 2.16
N LEU A 375 -9.85 30.71 1.97
CA LEU A 375 -11.25 30.70 2.33
C LEU A 375 -11.41 30.10 3.73
N VAL A 376 -12.11 30.83 4.60
CA VAL A 376 -12.56 30.35 5.91
C VAL A 376 -14.08 30.28 5.87
N VAL A 377 -14.64 29.10 6.12
CA VAL A 377 -16.10 28.90 6.21
C VAL A 377 -16.46 28.63 7.66
N LEU A 378 -17.19 29.56 8.25
CA LEU A 378 -17.75 29.50 9.59
C LEU A 378 -19.11 28.81 9.53
N THR A 379 -19.42 28.01 10.55
CA THR A 379 -20.74 27.41 10.70
C THR A 379 -21.58 28.11 11.76
N ARG A 380 -20.93 28.84 12.67
CA ARG A 380 -21.58 29.66 13.70
C ARG A 380 -21.33 31.15 13.49
N GLY A 381 -22.32 31.96 13.82
CA GLY A 381 -22.23 33.42 13.76
C GLY A 381 -21.25 33.96 14.80
N PRO A 382 -20.19 34.68 14.38
CA PRO A 382 -19.22 35.26 15.32
C PRO A 382 -19.79 36.50 16.02
N GLN A 383 -19.27 36.78 17.21
CA GLN A 383 -19.49 38.03 17.96
C GLN A 383 -18.51 39.13 17.55
N GLU A 384 -17.27 38.74 17.27
CA GLU A 384 -16.21 39.66 16.89
C GLU A 384 -15.26 38.98 15.91
N ILE A 385 -14.78 39.74 14.93
CA ILE A 385 -13.72 39.32 14.01
C ILE A 385 -12.71 40.47 13.93
N LYS A 386 -11.44 40.17 14.23
CA LYS A 386 -10.34 41.14 14.17
C LYS A 386 -9.08 40.50 13.61
N TYR A 387 -8.18 41.32 13.07
CA TYR A 387 -6.87 40.88 12.64
C TYR A 387 -5.80 41.52 13.54
N ASP A 388 -4.95 40.70 14.15
CA ASP A 388 -3.86 41.13 15.03
C ASP A 388 -2.68 40.15 14.88
N GLY A 389 -1.98 40.24 13.76
CA GLY A 389 -0.95 39.25 13.37
C GLY A 389 -1.52 37.91 12.88
N GLY A 390 -2.76 37.58 13.27
CA GLY A 390 -3.60 36.48 12.80
C GLY A 390 -5.08 36.86 12.81
N LEU A 391 -5.96 36.03 12.25
CA LEU A 391 -7.41 36.26 12.25
C LEU A 391 -8.02 35.70 13.53
N LEU A 392 -8.41 36.60 14.42
CA LEU A 392 -9.07 36.28 15.70
C LEU A 392 -10.58 36.34 15.53
N VAL A 393 -11.26 35.26 15.90
CA VAL A 393 -12.72 35.14 15.81
C VAL A 393 -13.29 34.71 17.16
N SER A 394 -14.23 35.48 17.68
CA SER A 394 -14.89 35.22 18.96
C SER A 394 -16.34 34.78 18.74
N PHE A 395 -16.81 33.82 19.53
CA PHE A 395 -18.13 33.21 19.44
C PHE A 395 -18.87 33.28 20.79
N ASN A 396 -20.17 33.02 20.76
CA ASN A 396 -20.98 32.83 21.96
C ASN A 396 -20.65 31.51 22.67
N GLU A 397 -21.34 31.26 23.79
CA GLU A 397 -21.28 29.99 24.50
C GLU A 397 -21.44 28.78 23.55
N GLY A 398 -20.60 27.76 23.78
CA GLY A 398 -20.45 26.59 22.90
C GLY A 398 -19.40 26.75 21.79
N GLY A 399 -18.73 27.90 21.70
CA GLY A 399 -17.58 28.11 20.83
C GLY A 399 -17.89 28.07 19.33
N PHE A 400 -16.86 27.86 18.52
CA PHE A 400 -16.99 27.82 17.05
C PHE A 400 -17.69 26.57 16.51
N ALA A 401 -17.77 25.49 17.29
CA ALA A 401 -18.30 24.16 16.94
C ALA A 401 -17.59 23.49 15.75
N SER A 402 -17.75 24.04 14.55
CA SER A 402 -17.08 23.58 13.33
C SER A 402 -16.68 24.77 12.46
N LEU A 403 -15.56 24.67 11.75
CA LEU A 403 -15.22 25.59 10.67
C LEU A 403 -14.37 24.88 9.63
N PHE A 404 -14.20 25.49 8.47
CA PHE A 404 -13.36 24.97 7.42
C PHE A 404 -12.32 25.99 6.98
N THR A 405 -11.15 25.48 6.63
CA THR A 405 -10.09 26.26 5.98
C THR A 405 -9.69 25.60 4.67
N MET A 406 -9.58 26.36 3.59
CA MET A 406 -9.07 25.88 2.31
C MET A 406 -8.49 26.99 1.45
N ARG A 407 -7.57 26.66 0.54
CA ARG A 407 -7.23 27.58 -0.57
C ARG A 407 -8.37 27.62 -1.57
N LEU A 408 -8.90 28.81 -1.86
CA LEU A 408 -10.09 28.96 -2.70
C LEU A 408 -9.95 28.26 -4.06
N PHE A 409 -8.78 28.42 -4.69
CA PHE A 409 -8.44 27.82 -5.98
C PHE A 409 -7.42 26.67 -5.86
N GLY A 410 -7.35 26.06 -4.67
CA GLY A 410 -6.42 24.97 -4.40
C GLY A 410 -4.96 25.40 -4.47
N ILE A 411 -4.11 24.64 -5.17
CA ILE A 411 -2.67 24.92 -5.29
C ILE A 411 -2.31 25.99 -6.34
N ARG A 412 -3.31 26.66 -6.93
CA ARG A 412 -3.07 27.75 -7.89
C ARG A 412 -2.28 28.89 -7.24
N ARG A 413 -1.20 29.30 -7.90
CA ARG A 413 -0.34 30.42 -7.49
C ARG A 413 -0.56 31.61 -8.42
N PHE A 414 -1.24 32.64 -7.90
CA PHE A 414 -1.48 33.88 -8.65
C PHE A 414 -0.16 34.60 -8.94
N ALA A 415 -0.07 35.31 -10.07
CA ALA A 415 1.10 36.11 -10.38
C ALA A 415 1.27 37.24 -9.34
N SER A 416 2.52 37.71 -9.16
CA SER A 416 2.81 38.79 -8.24
C SER A 416 1.97 40.03 -8.56
N GLY A 417 1.24 40.57 -7.57
CA GLY A 417 0.36 41.72 -7.76
C GLY A 417 -1.01 41.44 -8.39
N GLU A 418 -1.31 40.22 -8.82
CA GLU A 418 -2.59 39.91 -9.49
C GLU A 418 -3.81 40.14 -8.58
N THR A 419 -3.70 39.79 -7.29
CA THR A 419 -4.76 40.01 -6.31
C THR A 419 -4.88 41.46 -5.83
N MET A 420 -3.98 42.37 -6.21
CA MET A 420 -4.15 43.82 -5.92
C MET A 420 -5.41 44.39 -6.57
N ALA A 421 -5.77 43.88 -7.76
CA ALA A 421 -6.98 44.32 -8.45
C ALA A 421 -8.25 44.02 -7.64
N TRP A 422 -8.20 43.05 -6.72
CA TRP A 422 -9.33 42.62 -5.91
C TRP A 422 -9.76 43.67 -4.89
N GLU A 423 -8.90 44.63 -4.54
CA GLU A 423 -9.26 45.80 -3.72
C GLU A 423 -10.41 46.62 -4.32
N LYS A 424 -10.54 46.60 -5.65
CA LYS A 424 -11.58 47.33 -6.39
C LYS A 424 -12.85 46.52 -6.60
N GLY A 425 -12.83 45.23 -6.29
CA GLY A 425 -13.92 44.30 -6.54
C GLY A 425 -13.41 42.86 -6.65
N ILE A 426 -13.99 41.96 -5.87
CA ILE A 426 -13.69 40.53 -5.96
C ILE A 426 -14.22 39.98 -7.29
N PRO A 427 -13.41 39.22 -8.05
CA PRO A 427 -13.88 38.58 -9.27
C PRO A 427 -15.12 37.70 -9.04
N SER A 428 -16.05 37.69 -10.00
CA SER A 428 -17.28 36.89 -9.90
C SER A 428 -16.99 35.40 -9.72
N GLU A 429 -15.95 34.88 -10.36
CA GLU A 429 -15.48 33.49 -10.21
C GLU A 429 -15.06 33.15 -8.78
N ALA A 430 -14.40 34.08 -8.07
CA ALA A 430 -13.98 33.89 -6.69
C ALA A 430 -15.19 33.90 -5.74
N ILE A 431 -16.16 34.79 -5.97
CA ILE A 431 -17.42 34.83 -5.21
C ILE A 431 -18.23 33.53 -5.43
N GLN A 432 -18.30 33.06 -6.68
CA GLN A 432 -19.00 31.81 -7.01
C GLN A 432 -18.32 30.60 -6.37
N ALA A 433 -16.98 30.52 -6.41
CA ALA A 433 -16.23 29.47 -5.74
C ALA A 433 -16.43 29.50 -4.21
N ALA A 434 -16.40 30.69 -3.59
CA ALA A 434 -16.61 30.83 -2.15
C ALA A 434 -18.02 30.36 -1.74
N ARG A 435 -19.04 30.74 -2.50
CA ARG A 435 -20.43 30.30 -2.29
C ARG A 435 -20.63 28.80 -2.52
N LEU A 436 -19.98 28.25 -3.54
CA LEU A 436 -19.98 26.82 -3.80
C LEU A 436 -19.45 26.07 -2.57
N TRP A 437 -18.24 26.40 -2.10
CA TRP A 437 -17.64 25.72 -0.95
C TRP A 437 -18.42 25.96 0.35
N ASN A 438 -19.00 27.15 0.55
CA ASN A 438 -19.89 27.44 1.68
C ASN A 438 -21.12 26.50 1.73
N GLN A 439 -21.61 26.02 0.58
CA GLN A 439 -22.70 25.04 0.52
C GLN A 439 -22.21 23.59 0.65
N ARG A 440 -21.13 23.24 -0.05
CA ARG A 440 -20.66 21.85 -0.16
C ARG A 440 -20.00 21.34 1.12
N LEU A 441 -19.31 22.20 1.85
CA LEU A 441 -18.63 21.81 3.09
C LEU A 441 -19.61 21.46 4.22
N LEU A 442 -20.88 21.85 4.11
CA LEU A 442 -21.93 21.43 5.04
C LEU A 442 -22.30 19.94 4.90
N GLN A 443 -21.90 19.30 3.80
CA GLN A 443 -21.91 17.86 3.61
C GLN A 443 -20.45 17.42 3.43
N PHE A 444 -19.71 17.30 4.54
CA PHE A 444 -18.28 17.02 4.49
C PHE A 444 -18.01 15.52 4.27
N GLN A 445 -17.28 15.18 3.22
CA GLN A 445 -16.95 13.80 2.87
C GLN A 445 -15.96 13.21 3.89
N VAL A 446 -16.36 12.18 4.62
CA VAL A 446 -15.53 11.54 5.65
C VAL A 446 -15.06 10.14 5.30
N ASP A 447 -15.71 9.47 4.33
CA ASP A 447 -15.32 8.12 3.95
C ASP A 447 -15.78 7.77 2.52
N CYS A 448 -15.25 6.69 1.97
CA CYS A 448 -15.62 6.17 0.65
C CYS A 448 -15.55 4.65 0.65
N VAL A 449 -16.54 3.97 0.07
CA VAL A 449 -16.40 2.55 -0.31
C VAL A 449 -16.24 2.49 -1.82
N GLU A 450 -15.14 1.87 -2.25
CA GLU A 450 -14.84 1.66 -3.67
C GLU A 450 -14.94 0.17 -3.99
N ILE A 451 -15.76 -0.17 -4.98
CA ILE A 451 -15.83 -1.51 -5.57
C ILE A 451 -15.43 -1.45 -7.04
N ALA A 452 -14.95 -2.58 -7.56
CA ALA A 452 -14.63 -2.71 -8.96
C ALA A 452 -15.07 -4.06 -9.53
N TRP A 453 -15.47 -4.06 -10.80
CA TRP A 453 -15.77 -5.26 -11.56
C TRP A 453 -15.34 -5.09 -13.02
N ARG A 454 -15.30 -6.21 -13.76
CA ARG A 454 -14.96 -6.20 -15.17
C ARG A 454 -16.22 -6.26 -16.02
N GLU A 455 -16.28 -5.42 -17.04
CA GLU A 455 -17.35 -5.40 -18.03
C GLU A 455 -16.77 -4.96 -19.39
N ASN A 456 -17.09 -5.67 -20.48
CA ASN A 456 -16.70 -5.27 -21.86
C ASN A 456 -15.21 -4.90 -22.05
N ASN A 457 -14.29 -5.67 -21.46
CA ASN A 457 -12.83 -5.41 -21.44
C ASN A 457 -12.41 -4.07 -20.79
N ALA A 458 -13.26 -3.53 -19.92
CA ALA A 458 -12.94 -2.42 -19.05
C ALA A 458 -13.16 -2.80 -17.59
N ILE A 459 -12.50 -2.05 -16.70
CA ILE A 459 -12.79 -2.05 -15.28
C ILE A 459 -13.81 -0.95 -15.02
N GLN A 460 -14.92 -1.33 -14.42
CA GLN A 460 -15.89 -0.41 -13.84
C GLN A 460 -15.49 -0.19 -12.39
N ILE A 461 -15.38 1.06 -11.97
CA ILE A 461 -15.09 1.42 -10.58
C ILE A 461 -16.23 2.28 -10.08
N ALA A 462 -16.90 1.83 -9.04
CA ALA A 462 -17.97 2.57 -8.39
C ALA A 462 -17.53 3.01 -6.99
N ASN A 463 -17.78 4.27 -6.68
CA ASN A 463 -17.56 4.85 -5.36
C ASN A 463 -18.89 5.30 -4.79
N ARG A 464 -19.13 5.01 -3.52
CA ARG A 464 -20.14 5.69 -2.72
C ARG A 464 -19.51 6.34 -1.49
N PHE A 465 -19.82 7.62 -1.30
CA PHE A 465 -19.23 8.46 -0.25
C PHE A 465 -20.13 8.53 0.98
N ARG A 466 -19.50 8.69 2.16
CA ARG A 466 -20.18 9.01 3.41
C ARG A 466 -19.91 10.45 3.80
N TYR A 467 -20.94 11.10 4.32
CA TYR A 467 -20.93 12.52 4.65
C TYR A 467 -21.21 12.73 6.13
N GLN A 468 -20.51 13.71 6.71
CA GLN A 468 -20.87 14.32 7.97
C GLN A 468 -21.68 15.58 7.67
N GLU A 469 -22.92 15.61 8.13
CA GLU A 469 -23.77 16.80 8.04
C GLU A 469 -23.34 17.83 9.09
N ILE A 470 -23.06 19.05 8.63
CA ILE A 470 -22.66 20.18 9.46
C ILE A 470 -23.73 21.27 9.38
N LYS A 471 -24.18 21.73 10.54
CA LYS A 471 -25.22 22.76 10.66
C LYS A 471 -24.61 24.14 10.54
N SER A 472 -25.31 25.04 9.84
CA SER A 472 -24.93 26.45 9.71
C SER A 472 -25.97 27.37 10.35
N ASP A 473 -25.51 28.44 11.01
CA ASP A 473 -26.37 29.52 11.50
C ASP A 473 -26.96 30.38 10.35
N TRP A 474 -26.36 30.29 9.16
CA TRP A 474 -26.85 30.98 7.95
C TRP A 474 -27.81 30.07 7.16
N PRO A 475 -28.78 30.64 6.41
CA PRO A 475 -29.74 29.89 5.61
C PRO A 475 -29.11 29.37 4.30
N VAL A 476 -28.11 28.52 4.43
CA VAL A 476 -27.39 27.89 3.32
C VAL A 476 -27.94 26.48 3.11
N HIS A 477 -28.33 26.15 1.88
CA HIS A 477 -28.77 24.80 1.54
C HIS A 477 -27.53 23.90 1.32
N PRO A 478 -27.34 22.86 2.14
CA PRO A 478 -26.25 21.90 1.93
C PRO A 478 -26.47 21.17 0.60
N ALA A 479 -25.37 20.83 -0.08
CA ALA A 479 -25.45 20.12 -1.33
C ALA A 479 -24.34 19.08 -1.45
N THR A 480 -24.73 17.85 -1.79
CA THR A 480 -23.85 16.68 -1.81
C THR A 480 -23.12 16.58 -3.15
N LEU A 481 -21.80 16.42 -3.11
CA LEU A 481 -20.98 16.12 -4.29
C LEU A 481 -20.17 14.87 -4.07
N ALA A 482 -20.13 14.04 -5.12
CA ALA A 482 -19.29 12.88 -5.22
C ALA A 482 -18.05 13.25 -6.05
N PRO A 483 -16.88 13.46 -5.42
CA PRO A 483 -15.67 13.87 -6.12
C PRO A 483 -15.12 12.71 -6.97
N LEU A 484 -14.39 13.05 -8.02
CA LEU A 484 -13.60 12.12 -8.82
C LEU A 484 -12.12 12.21 -8.40
N PRO A 485 -11.36 11.11 -8.44
CA PRO A 485 -9.90 11.16 -8.30
C PRO A 485 -9.29 12.22 -9.26
N PRO A 486 -8.61 13.27 -8.76
CA PRO A 486 -8.18 14.38 -9.61
C PRO A 486 -7.20 13.98 -10.73
N VAL A 487 -6.48 12.88 -10.53
CA VAL A 487 -5.55 12.30 -11.51
C VAL A 487 -6.24 11.88 -12.81
N LEU A 488 -7.55 11.57 -12.78
CA LEU A 488 -8.30 11.21 -13.99
C LEU A 488 -8.36 12.36 -15.00
N SER A 489 -8.48 13.59 -14.52
CA SER A 489 -8.48 14.80 -15.36
C SER A 489 -7.19 14.92 -16.18
N LEU A 490 -6.05 14.65 -15.54
CA LEU A 490 -4.74 14.69 -16.21
C LEU A 490 -4.57 13.51 -17.18
N ALA A 491 -5.06 12.33 -16.83
CA ALA A 491 -5.03 11.19 -17.74
C ALA A 491 -5.86 11.46 -19.01
N LEU A 492 -7.04 12.07 -18.88
CA LEU A 492 -7.86 12.49 -20.02
C LEU A 492 -7.16 13.51 -20.90
N GLU A 493 -6.55 14.52 -20.30
CA GLU A 493 -5.78 15.54 -21.03
C GLU A 493 -4.60 14.92 -21.78
N ALA A 494 -3.95 13.91 -21.19
CA ALA A 494 -2.91 13.11 -21.82
C ALA A 494 -3.43 12.12 -22.89
N GLY A 495 -4.74 12.04 -23.11
CA GLY A 495 -5.37 11.21 -24.14
C GLY A 495 -5.71 9.78 -23.70
N ALA A 496 -5.74 9.49 -22.39
CA ALA A 496 -6.18 8.19 -21.90
C ALA A 496 -7.69 7.97 -22.16
N PRO A 497 -8.12 6.78 -22.61
CA PRO A 497 -9.50 6.51 -22.96
C PRO A 497 -10.39 6.21 -21.73
N VAL A 498 -10.18 6.91 -20.60
CA VAL A 498 -11.03 6.77 -19.42
C VAL A 498 -12.38 7.44 -19.66
N GLN A 499 -13.45 6.91 -19.07
CA GLN A 499 -14.79 7.49 -19.18
C GLN A 499 -15.24 7.94 -17.79
N LEU A 500 -15.59 9.23 -17.70
CA LEU A 500 -16.16 9.84 -16.50
C LEU A 500 -17.68 9.88 -16.62
N PRO A 501 -18.42 10.06 -15.51
CA PRO A 501 -19.84 10.34 -15.55
C PRO A 501 -20.17 11.53 -16.47
N GLY A 502 -21.26 11.44 -17.24
CA GLY A 502 -21.61 12.46 -18.25
C GLY A 502 -21.95 13.85 -17.67
N ASN A 503 -22.30 13.94 -16.38
CA ASN A 503 -22.62 15.16 -15.65
C ASN A 503 -21.47 15.68 -14.78
N THR A 504 -20.23 15.30 -15.10
CA THR A 504 -19.03 15.76 -14.40
C THR A 504 -18.86 17.28 -14.53
N GLN A 505 -18.61 17.95 -13.41
CA GLN A 505 -18.32 19.39 -13.35
C GLN A 505 -16.93 19.66 -12.76
N ASP A 506 -16.25 20.67 -13.30
CA ASP A 506 -15.01 21.22 -12.74
C ASP A 506 -15.34 22.16 -11.57
N LEU A 507 -14.74 21.90 -10.40
CA LEU A 507 -14.94 22.72 -9.20
C LEU A 507 -14.00 23.94 -9.14
N ASN A 508 -13.23 24.19 -10.21
CA ASN A 508 -12.22 25.25 -10.32
C ASN A 508 -11.23 25.24 -9.14
N CYS A 509 -10.87 24.05 -8.68
CA CYS A 509 -9.95 23.84 -7.56
C CYS A 509 -8.77 22.97 -8.02
N ALA A 510 -7.59 23.58 -8.10
CA ALA A 510 -6.38 22.89 -8.51
C ALA A 510 -5.83 22.02 -7.35
N THR A 511 -5.60 20.73 -7.55
CA THR A 511 -5.00 19.85 -6.54
C THR A 511 -3.58 19.44 -6.94
N LYS A 512 -2.84 18.82 -6.02
CA LYS A 512 -1.52 18.22 -6.30
C LYS A 512 -1.54 17.18 -7.43
N TYR A 513 -2.72 16.64 -7.74
CA TYR A 513 -2.90 15.50 -8.65
C TYR A 513 -3.70 15.84 -9.90
N GLY A 514 -4.08 17.11 -10.10
CA GLY A 514 -4.93 17.56 -11.20
C GLY A 514 -6.12 18.41 -10.75
N PRO A 515 -6.92 18.93 -11.70
CA PRO A 515 -8.17 19.62 -11.40
C PRO A 515 -9.16 18.73 -10.65
N LEU A 516 -9.77 19.25 -9.57
CA LEU A 516 -10.82 18.54 -8.84
C LEU A 516 -12.15 18.63 -9.60
N GLN A 517 -12.67 17.47 -9.96
CA GLN A 517 -13.96 17.31 -10.61
C GLN A 517 -14.92 16.53 -9.70
N ALA A 518 -16.22 16.71 -9.90
CA ALA A 518 -17.25 16.00 -9.15
C ALA A 518 -18.55 15.83 -9.94
N VAL A 519 -19.47 15.03 -9.41
CA VAL A 519 -20.87 14.97 -9.82
C VAL A 519 -21.79 15.27 -8.64
N GLU A 520 -23.02 15.70 -8.91
CA GLU A 520 -24.06 15.80 -7.88
C GLU A 520 -24.41 14.43 -7.29
N GLY A 521 -24.68 14.39 -5.99
CA GLY A 521 -25.02 13.17 -5.25
C GLY A 521 -23.84 12.55 -4.52
N ASP A 522 -23.98 11.27 -4.14
CA ASP A 522 -23.02 10.53 -3.31
C ASP A 522 -22.31 9.38 -4.05
N PHE A 523 -22.57 9.24 -5.34
CA PHE A 523 -22.16 8.10 -6.15
C PHE A 523 -21.39 8.55 -7.39
N THR A 524 -20.31 7.84 -7.71
CA THR A 524 -19.62 7.95 -9.00
C THR A 524 -19.38 6.58 -9.60
N LYS A 525 -19.46 6.48 -10.92
CA LYS A 525 -18.98 5.34 -11.69
C LYS A 525 -18.03 5.83 -12.77
N ILE A 526 -16.83 5.26 -12.82
CA ILE A 526 -15.85 5.50 -13.87
C ILE A 526 -15.54 4.20 -14.60
N THR A 527 -15.19 4.31 -15.87
CA THR A 527 -14.77 3.18 -16.69
C THR A 527 -13.33 3.39 -17.14
N ILE A 528 -12.47 2.41 -16.86
CA ILE A 528 -11.07 2.41 -17.30
C ILE A 528 -10.87 1.20 -18.22
N PRO A 529 -10.61 1.42 -19.52
CA PRO A 529 -10.27 0.33 -20.41
C PRO A 529 -9.05 -0.43 -19.92
N ILE A 530 -9.11 -1.75 -19.98
CA ILE A 530 -7.95 -2.58 -19.67
C ILE A 530 -6.99 -2.42 -20.87
N PRO A 531 -5.76 -1.90 -20.66
CA PRO A 531 -4.79 -1.80 -21.74
C PRO A 531 -4.46 -3.21 -22.27
N PRO A 532 -3.95 -3.34 -23.50
CA PRO A 532 -3.47 -4.61 -24.00
C PRO A 532 -2.55 -5.27 -22.97
N GLN A 533 -2.93 -6.46 -22.51
CA GLN A 533 -2.18 -7.24 -21.53
C GLN A 533 -1.00 -7.98 -22.18
N ASP A 534 -0.80 -7.77 -23.49
CA ASP A 534 0.33 -8.29 -24.25
C ASP A 534 1.62 -7.72 -23.66
N HIS A 535 2.47 -8.62 -23.18
CA HIS A 535 3.61 -8.26 -22.37
C HIS A 535 4.63 -7.41 -23.11
N ARG A 536 5.31 -6.54 -22.35
CA ARG A 536 6.47 -5.79 -22.82
C ARG A 536 7.71 -6.65 -22.66
N ALA A 537 8.08 -7.37 -23.72
CA ALA A 537 9.40 -7.95 -23.88
C ALA A 537 10.30 -7.00 -24.69
N ILE A 538 11.60 -7.02 -24.43
CA ILE A 538 12.55 -6.32 -25.30
C ILE A 538 12.61 -7.10 -26.62
N ILE A 539 12.24 -6.45 -27.73
CA ILE A 539 12.28 -7.06 -29.06
C ILE A 539 13.61 -6.70 -29.72
N PRO A 540 14.40 -7.69 -30.21
CA PRO A 540 15.63 -7.40 -30.93
C PRO A 540 15.33 -6.66 -32.23
N VAL A 541 15.93 -5.47 -32.43
CA VAL A 541 15.80 -4.70 -33.66
C VAL A 541 16.99 -4.98 -34.57
N LYS A 542 16.75 -5.63 -35.72
CA LYS A 542 17.78 -6.00 -36.70
C LYS A 542 18.61 -4.77 -37.11
N GLY A 543 19.92 -4.85 -36.93
CA GLY A 543 20.86 -3.79 -37.30
C GLY A 543 20.92 -2.57 -36.35
N ARG A 544 20.22 -2.60 -35.20
CA ARG A 544 20.22 -1.51 -34.21
C ARG A 544 20.58 -1.95 -32.78
N MET A 545 21.04 -3.19 -32.62
CA MET A 545 21.54 -3.71 -31.34
C MET A 545 22.99 -3.26 -31.08
N GLU A 546 23.30 -1.98 -31.23
CA GLU A 546 24.64 -1.41 -30.98
C GLU A 546 25.10 -1.65 -29.53
N LEU A 547 24.16 -1.92 -28.62
CA LEU A 547 24.42 -2.21 -27.22
C LEU A 547 24.49 -3.71 -26.89
N GLN A 548 24.44 -4.62 -27.87
CA GLN A 548 24.43 -6.07 -27.59
C GLN A 548 25.62 -6.50 -26.73
N ASP A 549 26.83 -6.07 -27.09
CA ASP A 549 28.04 -6.39 -26.32
C ASP A 549 28.00 -5.79 -24.91
N LYS A 550 27.36 -4.63 -24.74
CA LYS A 550 27.17 -3.99 -23.43
C LYS A 550 26.15 -4.75 -22.58
N ILE A 551 25.03 -5.18 -23.18
CA ILE A 551 24.00 -6.02 -22.55
C ILE A 551 24.64 -7.34 -22.09
N ASP A 552 25.30 -8.04 -23.01
CA ASP A 552 25.98 -9.31 -22.73
C ASP A 552 27.08 -9.13 -21.68
N ARG A 553 27.87 -8.05 -21.73
CA ARG A 553 28.89 -7.73 -20.71
C ARG A 553 28.28 -7.48 -19.33
N LEU A 554 27.21 -6.69 -19.23
CA LEU A 554 26.55 -6.40 -17.95
C LEU A 554 25.94 -7.68 -17.35
N THR A 555 25.39 -8.55 -18.20
CA THR A 555 24.77 -9.82 -17.80
C THR A 555 25.79 -10.94 -17.56
N SER A 556 27.00 -10.87 -18.13
CA SER A 556 28.07 -11.86 -17.90
C SER A 556 28.51 -11.96 -16.43
N GLY A 557 28.20 -10.93 -15.63
CA GLY A 557 28.33 -10.92 -14.16
C GLY A 557 27.31 -11.79 -13.41
N LEU A 558 26.47 -12.57 -14.10
CA LEU A 558 25.58 -13.58 -13.51
C LEU A 558 26.20 -14.99 -13.51
N ALA A 559 27.37 -15.16 -14.14
CA ALA A 559 28.11 -16.40 -14.03
C ALA A 559 28.55 -16.62 -12.57
N LEU A 560 28.38 -17.85 -12.09
CA LEU A 560 28.83 -18.30 -10.76
C LEU A 560 30.28 -17.80 -10.49
N GLY A 561 30.46 -17.02 -9.42
CA GLY A 561 31.78 -16.53 -8.99
C GLY A 561 32.26 -15.19 -9.58
N THR A 562 31.40 -14.40 -10.22
CA THR A 562 31.79 -13.08 -10.76
C THR A 562 31.58 -11.93 -9.76
N LYS A 563 32.51 -10.97 -9.73
CA LYS A 563 32.66 -9.92 -8.70
C LYS A 563 31.71 -8.72 -8.80
N ASN A 564 30.86 -8.64 -9.83
CA ASN A 564 30.26 -7.36 -10.26
C ASN A 564 28.86 -7.02 -9.67
N TYR A 565 28.31 -7.81 -8.76
CA TYR A 565 26.97 -7.54 -8.22
C TYR A 565 27.02 -6.80 -6.85
N ASN A 566 26.48 -5.58 -6.82
CA ASN A 566 26.01 -4.79 -5.65
C ASN A 566 26.89 -4.63 -4.38
N ASP A 567 28.17 -4.25 -4.51
CA ASP A 567 28.99 -3.85 -3.33
C ASP A 567 29.06 -2.33 -3.08
N ASN A 568 28.46 -1.49 -3.94
CA ASN A 568 28.55 -0.05 -3.74
C ASN A 568 27.42 0.46 -2.85
N ILE A 569 27.69 0.50 -1.54
CA ILE A 569 26.94 1.28 -0.55
C ILE A 569 26.80 2.72 -1.08
N ARG A 570 25.63 3.09 -1.58
CA ARG A 570 25.35 4.48 -2.00
C ARG A 570 24.77 5.25 -0.83
N GLY A 571 25.60 6.10 -0.21
CA GLY A 571 25.21 7.28 0.56
C GLY A 571 24.49 7.03 1.90
N PRO A 572 24.72 7.87 2.91
CA PRO A 572 24.10 7.71 4.23
C PRO A 572 22.65 8.18 4.20
N GLY A 573 21.70 7.26 4.26
CA GLY A 573 20.41 7.54 4.91
C GLY A 573 20.62 7.61 6.43
N GLU A 574 19.77 8.33 7.16
CA GLU A 574 19.95 8.63 8.60
C GLU A 574 19.66 7.44 9.55
N GLY A 575 19.85 6.21 9.08
CA GLY A 575 19.70 4.98 9.88
C GLY A 575 20.97 4.12 9.87
N ASP A 576 21.10 3.20 10.84
CA ASP A 576 22.14 2.15 10.84
C ASP A 576 21.83 1.08 9.77
N LEU A 577 21.86 1.53 8.52
CA LEU A 577 21.70 0.75 7.30
C LEU A 577 22.67 -0.44 7.26
N GLN A 578 23.84 -0.31 7.90
CA GLN A 578 24.84 -1.35 7.99
C GLN A 578 24.38 -2.49 8.91
N ALA A 579 23.82 -2.20 10.09
CA ALA A 579 23.23 -3.24 10.94
C ALA A 579 22.05 -3.94 10.24
N ASP A 580 21.23 -3.19 9.50
CA ASP A 580 20.07 -3.72 8.79
C ASP A 580 20.48 -4.58 7.60
N LEU A 581 21.57 -4.27 6.89
CA LEU A 581 22.03 -5.03 5.72
C LEU A 581 23.02 -6.15 6.06
N HIS A 582 23.68 -6.12 7.23
CA HIS A 582 24.67 -7.13 7.64
C HIS A 582 24.18 -8.58 7.52
N PRO A 583 22.90 -8.94 7.81
CA PRO A 583 22.36 -10.28 7.58
C PRO A 583 22.06 -10.61 6.10
N TYR A 584 22.10 -9.63 5.19
CA TYR A 584 21.73 -9.75 3.76
C TYR A 584 22.95 -9.66 2.83
N ASP A 585 24.02 -8.96 3.25
CA ASP A 585 25.25 -8.72 2.45
C ASP A 585 26.13 -9.97 2.24
N ILE A 586 25.76 -11.13 2.80
CA ILE A 586 26.63 -12.31 2.86
C ILE A 586 26.57 -13.17 1.58
N SER A 587 25.80 -12.79 0.55
CA SER A 587 25.59 -13.62 -0.65
C SER A 587 26.85 -14.00 -1.44
N LYS A 588 27.98 -13.29 -1.22
CA LYS A 588 29.28 -13.63 -1.82
C LYS A 588 30.19 -14.52 -0.96
N ALA A 589 29.96 -14.56 0.36
CA ALA A 589 30.82 -15.29 1.29
C ALA A 589 30.33 -16.72 1.57
N LEU A 590 29.05 -17.00 1.29
CA LEU A 590 28.43 -18.31 1.50
C LEU A 590 27.82 -18.85 0.20
N PRO A 591 27.78 -20.18 0.01
CA PRO A 591 26.91 -20.80 -0.97
C PRO A 591 25.47 -20.29 -0.81
N TYR A 592 24.75 -20.10 -1.93
CA TYR A 592 23.39 -19.55 -1.94
C TYR A 592 22.41 -20.29 -1.02
N ASN A 593 22.50 -21.62 -0.96
CA ASN A 593 21.67 -22.44 -0.09
C ASN A 593 22.00 -22.26 1.41
N GLU A 594 23.14 -21.66 1.73
CA GLU A 594 23.61 -21.33 3.08
C GLU A 594 23.40 -19.85 3.41
N ALA A 595 22.97 -19.02 2.44
CA ALA A 595 22.61 -17.64 2.72
C ALA A 595 21.47 -17.60 3.76
N PRO A 596 21.56 -16.75 4.79
CA PRO A 596 20.54 -16.66 5.83
C PRO A 596 19.26 -15.98 5.34
N ASN A 597 19.38 -15.04 4.39
CA ASN A 597 18.25 -14.32 3.80
C ASN A 597 18.42 -14.18 2.28
N ILE A 598 17.29 -14.13 1.57
CA ILE A 598 17.18 -13.96 0.13
C ILE A 598 16.33 -12.71 -0.13
N ASP A 599 16.92 -11.63 -0.61
CA ASP A 599 16.16 -10.47 -1.09
C ASP A 599 15.73 -10.76 -2.54
N THR A 600 14.45 -11.13 -2.73
CA THR A 600 13.94 -11.45 -4.06
C THR A 600 14.07 -10.25 -4.98
N TYR A 601 13.72 -9.04 -4.53
CA TYR A 601 13.88 -7.85 -5.35
C TYR A 601 15.33 -7.62 -5.77
N LYS A 602 16.33 -7.79 -4.88
CA LYS A 602 17.75 -7.61 -5.24
C LYS A 602 18.33 -8.75 -6.07
N PHE A 603 17.89 -9.99 -5.85
CA PHE A 603 18.17 -11.07 -6.79
C PHE A 603 17.56 -10.75 -8.16
N TRP A 604 16.44 -10.02 -8.16
CA TRP A 604 15.69 -9.61 -9.32
C TRP A 604 16.07 -8.20 -9.80
N LEU A 605 17.04 -7.50 -9.19
CA LEU A 605 17.65 -6.25 -9.68
C LEU A 605 18.30 -6.47 -11.04
N THR A 606 18.43 -7.73 -11.43
CA THR A 606 18.43 -8.09 -12.83
C THR A 606 17.02 -8.06 -13.44
N PHE A 607 16.28 -6.97 -13.28
CA PHE A 607 15.05 -6.75 -14.02
C PHE A 607 15.37 -6.87 -15.52
N ASN A 608 16.55 -6.38 -15.89
CA ASN A 608 17.16 -6.57 -17.19
C ASN A 608 17.50 -8.05 -17.51
N SER A 609 17.89 -8.91 -16.56
CA SER A 609 18.33 -10.28 -16.91
C SER A 609 17.20 -11.08 -17.54
N LEU A 610 16.10 -11.26 -16.82
CA LEU A 610 14.97 -12.06 -17.25
C LEU A 610 14.27 -11.42 -18.44
N LEU A 611 14.10 -10.10 -18.45
CA LEU A 611 13.37 -9.40 -19.52
C LEU A 611 14.15 -9.26 -20.82
N ALA A 612 15.48 -9.19 -20.75
CA ALA A 612 16.33 -9.18 -21.93
C ALA A 612 16.65 -10.60 -22.42
N ARG A 613 16.06 -11.66 -21.85
CA ARG A 613 16.19 -13.04 -22.35
C ARG A 613 16.02 -13.15 -23.88
N PRO A 614 15.02 -12.51 -24.53
CA PRO A 614 14.86 -12.58 -25.98
C PRO A 614 16.00 -11.94 -26.77
N VAL A 615 16.74 -11.00 -26.17
CA VAL A 615 17.82 -10.26 -26.86
C VAL A 615 19.22 -10.77 -26.53
N TYR A 616 19.41 -11.72 -25.61
CA TYR A 616 20.75 -12.27 -25.38
C TYR A 616 21.30 -13.06 -26.55
N SER A 617 22.63 -13.00 -26.69
CA SER A 617 23.37 -13.99 -27.45
C SER A 617 23.14 -15.40 -26.87
N PRO A 618 23.28 -16.46 -27.69
CA PRO A 618 23.04 -17.83 -27.23
C PRO A 618 23.81 -18.23 -25.97
N ALA A 619 25.09 -17.85 -25.87
CA ALA A 619 25.95 -18.21 -24.73
C ALA A 619 25.50 -17.51 -23.43
N ILE A 620 25.14 -16.23 -23.50
CA ILE A 620 24.63 -15.49 -22.33
C ILE A 620 23.24 -16.02 -21.94
N ARG A 621 22.39 -16.34 -22.92
CA ARG A 621 21.09 -16.93 -22.66
C ARG A 621 21.20 -18.25 -21.90
N GLU A 622 22.11 -19.14 -22.30
CA GLU A 622 22.35 -20.40 -21.58
C GLU A 622 22.78 -20.16 -20.12
N ALA A 623 23.68 -19.19 -19.89
CA ALA A 623 24.12 -18.85 -18.54
C ALA A 623 22.99 -18.30 -17.66
N VAL A 624 22.16 -17.39 -18.21
CA VAL A 624 20.99 -16.81 -17.53
C VAL A 624 19.92 -17.87 -17.28
N ASP A 625 19.64 -18.72 -18.26
CA ASP A 625 18.64 -19.78 -18.14
C ASP A 625 19.02 -20.78 -17.04
N ARG A 626 20.30 -21.18 -16.97
CA ARG A 626 20.81 -22.00 -15.87
C ARG A 626 20.70 -21.29 -14.52
N HIS A 627 21.08 -20.00 -14.45
CA HIS A 627 20.96 -19.22 -13.22
C HIS A 627 19.51 -19.15 -12.73
N ASN A 628 18.58 -18.86 -13.62
CA ASN A 628 17.16 -18.76 -13.27
C ASN A 628 16.60 -20.11 -12.86
N TRP A 629 16.96 -21.19 -13.56
CA TRP A 629 16.55 -22.54 -13.20
C TRP A 629 17.09 -22.97 -11.83
N GLU A 630 18.34 -22.65 -11.49
CA GLU A 630 18.95 -23.02 -10.21
C GLU A 630 18.51 -22.11 -9.06
N ARG A 631 18.40 -20.79 -9.29
CA ARG A 631 18.09 -19.83 -8.24
C ARG A 631 16.59 -19.63 -8.08
N TYR A 632 15.86 -19.23 -9.13
CA TYR A 632 14.44 -18.87 -8.99
C TYR A 632 13.58 -20.08 -8.62
N ARG A 633 13.77 -21.21 -9.33
CA ARG A 633 13.00 -22.42 -9.05
C ARG A 633 13.24 -22.91 -7.62
N GLU A 634 14.49 -22.96 -7.18
CA GLU A 634 14.82 -23.40 -5.82
C GLU A 634 14.36 -22.42 -4.76
N THR A 635 14.48 -21.10 -4.98
CA THR A 635 13.97 -20.09 -4.05
C THR A 635 12.49 -20.32 -3.79
N LEU A 636 11.68 -20.37 -4.85
CA LEU A 636 10.24 -20.46 -4.70
C LEU A 636 9.82 -21.80 -4.11
N ASN A 637 10.40 -22.92 -4.56
CA ASN A 637 9.97 -24.25 -4.12
C ASN A 637 10.53 -24.71 -2.78
N PHE A 638 11.72 -24.26 -2.37
CA PHE A 638 12.44 -24.85 -1.22
C PHE A 638 12.99 -23.83 -0.23
N TYR A 639 13.23 -22.58 -0.65
CA TYR A 639 13.85 -21.55 0.18
C TYR A 639 12.99 -20.32 0.37
N SER A 640 11.67 -20.47 0.21
CA SER A 640 10.73 -19.37 0.37
C SER A 640 10.86 -18.79 1.78
N HIS A 641 11.14 -19.62 2.81
CA HIS A 641 11.39 -19.21 4.20
C HIS A 641 12.53 -18.23 4.40
N LYS A 642 13.49 -18.23 3.48
CA LYS A 642 14.64 -17.32 3.50
C LYS A 642 14.35 -16.00 2.80
N CYS A 643 13.28 -15.91 2.02
CA CYS A 643 12.93 -14.66 1.34
C CYS A 643 12.70 -13.57 2.37
N PHE A 644 13.34 -12.41 2.15
CA PHE A 644 13.16 -11.25 2.99
C PHE A 644 11.71 -10.81 2.93
N VAL A 645 11.04 -10.92 4.07
CA VAL A 645 9.69 -10.43 4.28
C VAL A 645 9.65 -9.81 5.67
N MET A 646 9.44 -8.50 5.75
CA MET A 646 9.18 -7.84 7.03
C MET A 646 7.68 -7.62 7.16
N ARG A 647 7.07 -8.25 8.17
CA ARG A 647 5.68 -7.98 8.53
C ARG A 647 5.58 -6.62 9.20
N LYS A 648 4.65 -5.81 8.69
CA LYS A 648 4.31 -4.50 9.20
C LYS A 648 2.82 -4.47 9.49
N ARG A 649 2.45 -3.76 10.54
CA ARG A 649 1.08 -3.47 10.93
C ARG A 649 0.97 -1.97 11.11
N GLU A 650 0.24 -1.31 10.22
CA GLU A 650 0.04 0.13 10.31
C GLU A 650 -0.74 0.44 11.61
N PRO A 651 -0.20 1.33 12.48
CA PRO A 651 -0.63 1.43 13.88
C PRO A 651 -2.06 1.97 14.07
N LEU A 652 -2.60 2.72 13.11
CA LEU A 652 -3.87 3.43 13.26
C LEU A 652 -5.06 2.67 12.63
N SER A 653 -4.86 2.03 11.47
CA SER A 653 -5.85 1.20 10.76
C SER A 653 -5.76 -0.28 11.12
N GLY A 654 -4.62 -0.73 11.66
CA GLY A 654 -4.34 -2.14 11.93
C GLY A 654 -4.10 -2.98 10.66
N VAL A 655 -4.02 -2.37 9.48
CA VAL A 655 -3.77 -3.06 8.22
C VAL A 655 -2.37 -3.68 8.23
N GLU A 656 -2.31 -4.95 7.89
CA GLU A 656 -1.06 -5.69 7.81
C GLU A 656 -0.63 -5.95 6.38
N TYR A 657 0.67 -5.86 6.16
CA TYR A 657 1.32 -6.14 4.89
C TYR A 657 2.78 -6.55 5.09
N LEU A 658 3.40 -7.04 4.03
CA LEU A 658 4.79 -7.41 3.98
C LEU A 658 5.60 -6.40 3.15
N ILE A 659 6.74 -6.00 3.70
CA ILE A 659 7.80 -5.34 2.96
C ILE A 659 8.74 -6.41 2.42
N THR A 660 9.03 -6.32 1.12
CA THR A 660 9.80 -7.34 0.38
C THR A 660 11.14 -6.82 -0.14
N PHE A 661 11.51 -5.61 0.27
CA PHE A 661 12.74 -4.92 -0.12
C PHE A 661 13.27 -4.01 1.01
N VAL A 662 14.60 -3.97 1.18
CA VAL A 662 15.27 -3.07 2.14
C VAL A 662 16.25 -2.18 1.41
N TRP A 663 15.77 -0.99 0.99
CA TRP A 663 16.60 0.16 0.60
C TRP A 663 15.73 1.38 0.21
N PRO A 664 16.12 2.62 0.58
CA PRO A 664 16.69 3.02 1.87
C PRO A 664 15.67 2.86 3.03
N THR A 665 16.16 2.82 4.28
CA THR A 665 15.33 2.91 5.48
C THR A 665 15.50 4.29 6.11
N ASN A 666 14.41 4.85 6.62
CA ASN A 666 14.43 6.10 7.40
C ASN A 666 13.68 5.89 8.70
N THR A 667 14.05 6.64 9.74
CA THR A 667 13.26 6.71 10.98
C THR A 667 12.48 8.02 10.98
N TYR A 668 11.16 7.94 10.79
CA TYR A 668 10.27 9.10 10.84
C TYR A 668 9.35 8.96 12.04
N SER A 669 9.28 9.99 12.88
CA SER A 669 8.37 10.06 14.04
C SER A 669 8.46 8.85 14.97
N GLY A 670 9.67 8.29 15.15
CA GLY A 670 9.91 7.11 15.98
C GLY A 670 9.62 5.76 15.30
N PHE A 671 9.11 5.76 14.06
CA PHE A 671 8.84 4.55 13.29
C PHE A 671 9.91 4.33 12.21
N ARG A 672 10.34 3.08 12.07
CA ARG A 672 11.17 2.65 10.94
C ARG A 672 10.29 2.50 9.70
N SER A 673 10.61 3.28 8.67
CA SER A 673 9.93 3.29 7.37
C SER A 673 10.79 2.71 6.26
N PHE A 674 10.14 1.98 5.35
CA PHE A 674 10.73 1.41 4.14
C PHE A 674 10.34 2.18 2.88
N HIS A 675 11.30 2.28 1.97
CA HIS A 675 11.15 2.95 0.68
C HIS A 675 10.98 1.95 -0.47
N ASP A 676 10.46 2.45 -1.59
CA ASP A 676 10.27 1.77 -2.86
C ASP A 676 9.54 0.42 -2.76
N ALA A 677 8.67 0.28 -1.75
CA ALA A 677 7.99 -0.96 -1.44
C ALA A 677 6.97 -1.34 -2.52
N ASN A 678 6.35 -0.35 -3.17
CA ASN A 678 5.47 -0.60 -4.31
C ASN A 678 6.23 -1.10 -5.53
N GLU A 679 7.38 -0.50 -5.83
CA GLU A 679 8.24 -0.92 -6.92
C GLU A 679 8.68 -2.36 -6.69
N ALA A 680 9.08 -2.67 -5.46
CA ALA A 680 9.47 -4.02 -5.08
C ALA A 680 8.36 -5.03 -5.35
N SER A 681 7.14 -4.79 -4.87
CA SER A 681 6.01 -5.68 -5.12
C SER A 681 5.62 -5.77 -6.60
N GLY A 682 5.68 -4.66 -7.35
CA GLY A 682 5.39 -4.63 -8.78
C GLY A 682 6.42 -5.41 -9.61
N VAL A 683 7.71 -5.17 -9.38
CA VAL A 683 8.83 -5.89 -10.00
C VAL A 683 8.78 -7.36 -9.62
N ASN A 684 8.46 -7.65 -8.37
CA ASN A 684 8.33 -9.02 -7.88
C ASN A 684 7.30 -9.83 -8.70
N ALA A 685 6.10 -9.28 -8.83
CA ALA A 685 5.04 -9.84 -9.65
C ALA A 685 5.46 -9.99 -11.12
N TYR A 686 6.12 -8.98 -11.66
CA TYR A 686 6.58 -9.02 -13.04
C TYR A 686 7.61 -10.14 -13.27
N CYS A 687 8.53 -10.35 -12.33
CA CYS A 687 9.62 -11.32 -12.45
C CYS A 687 9.13 -12.76 -12.36
N PHE A 688 8.35 -13.15 -11.34
CA PHE A 688 7.89 -14.54 -11.25
C PHE A 688 6.96 -14.90 -12.42
N THR A 689 6.12 -13.98 -12.89
CA THR A 689 5.25 -14.22 -14.05
C THR A 689 6.07 -14.46 -15.31
N ASN A 690 7.09 -13.64 -15.56
CA ASN A 690 7.94 -13.84 -16.74
C ASN A 690 8.83 -15.08 -16.64
N TYR A 691 9.22 -15.50 -15.43
CA TYR A 691 9.89 -16.78 -15.22
C TYR A 691 9.00 -17.93 -15.73
N ALA A 692 7.76 -18.03 -15.27
CA ALA A 692 6.84 -19.07 -15.71
C ALA A 692 6.58 -19.02 -17.22
N ARG A 693 6.44 -17.82 -17.79
CA ARG A 693 6.21 -17.65 -19.24
C ARG A 693 7.40 -18.07 -20.09
N TYR A 694 8.63 -17.75 -19.69
CA TYR A 694 9.82 -18.07 -20.47
C TYR A 694 10.25 -19.53 -20.35
N TYR A 695 10.03 -20.15 -19.20
CA TYR A 695 10.46 -21.52 -18.91
C TYR A 695 9.32 -22.55 -18.95
N GLY A 696 8.07 -22.10 -19.05
CA GLY A 696 6.88 -22.98 -19.02
C GLY A 696 6.57 -23.57 -17.64
N ASP A 697 7.30 -23.17 -16.59
CA ASP A 697 7.22 -23.73 -15.24
C ASP A 697 6.11 -23.05 -14.41
N TRP A 698 4.86 -23.18 -14.88
CA TRP A 698 3.67 -22.69 -14.17
C TRP A 698 3.46 -23.41 -12.85
N THR A 699 3.85 -24.68 -12.78
CA THR A 699 3.76 -25.49 -11.56
C THR A 699 4.48 -24.85 -10.38
N THR A 700 5.68 -24.27 -10.58
CA THR A 700 6.36 -23.53 -9.51
C THR A 700 5.51 -22.37 -8.98
N LEU A 701 4.81 -21.62 -9.83
CA LEU A 701 3.97 -20.50 -9.37
C LEU A 701 2.72 -21.02 -8.66
N GLU A 702 2.05 -22.02 -9.24
CA GLU A 702 0.82 -22.58 -8.68
C GLU A 702 1.06 -23.21 -7.30
N ALA A 703 2.10 -24.04 -7.16
CA ALA A 703 2.48 -24.68 -5.91
C ALA A 703 2.89 -23.67 -4.82
N ASN A 704 3.43 -22.52 -5.22
CA ASN A 704 3.94 -21.50 -4.30
C ASN A 704 3.10 -20.21 -4.35
N TRP A 705 1.82 -20.30 -4.75
CA TRP A 705 0.97 -19.13 -4.96
C TRP A 705 0.78 -18.30 -3.68
N ASN A 706 0.73 -18.96 -2.51
CA ASN A 706 0.72 -18.29 -1.22
C ASN A 706 1.93 -17.34 -1.04
N HIS A 707 3.11 -17.73 -1.49
CA HIS A 707 4.30 -16.88 -1.45
C HIS A 707 4.21 -15.75 -2.48
N CYS A 708 3.78 -16.05 -3.70
CA CYS A 708 3.58 -15.05 -4.76
C CYS A 708 2.63 -13.93 -4.30
N ARG A 709 1.53 -14.29 -3.63
CA ARG A 709 0.59 -13.36 -3.01
C ARG A 709 1.28 -12.46 -1.99
N ARG A 710 2.09 -13.05 -1.09
CA ARG A 710 2.87 -12.32 -0.08
C ARG A 710 3.88 -11.34 -0.67
N LEU A 711 4.42 -11.62 -1.85
CA LEU A 711 5.37 -10.72 -2.50
C LEU A 711 4.71 -9.49 -3.14
N TRP A 712 3.42 -9.60 -3.50
CA TRP A 712 2.63 -8.57 -4.17
C TRP A 712 1.75 -7.75 -3.22
N GLU A 713 1.46 -8.27 -2.02
CA GLU A 713 0.40 -7.77 -1.14
C GLU A 713 0.53 -6.32 -0.68
N PHE A 714 1.70 -5.68 -0.80
CA PHE A 714 1.84 -4.26 -0.44
C PHE A 714 0.93 -3.37 -1.31
N LEU A 715 0.85 -3.63 -2.62
CA LEU A 715 0.11 -2.80 -3.58
C LEU A 715 -1.38 -2.58 -3.23
N PRO A 716 -2.19 -3.62 -2.94
CA PRO A 716 -3.57 -3.43 -2.53
C PRO A 716 -3.73 -2.81 -1.14
N ARG A 717 -2.69 -2.79 -0.29
CA ARG A 717 -2.78 -2.40 1.14
C ARG A 717 -2.53 -0.92 1.38
N VAL A 718 -1.94 -0.23 0.42
CA VAL A 718 -1.59 1.20 0.48
C VAL A 718 -1.96 1.93 -0.82
N ASN A 719 -3.03 1.50 -1.49
CA ASN A 719 -3.52 2.12 -2.72
C ASN A 719 -4.28 3.42 -2.40
N ASP A 720 -3.83 4.53 -2.97
CA ASP A 720 -4.42 5.85 -2.74
C ASP A 720 -5.57 6.15 -3.70
N TRP A 721 -6.66 6.69 -3.17
CA TRP A 721 -7.84 7.03 -3.95
C TRP A 721 -7.56 8.15 -4.96
N ALA A 722 -6.90 9.23 -4.54
CA ALA A 722 -6.76 10.45 -5.36
C ALA A 722 -5.71 10.31 -6.48
N CYS A 723 -4.62 9.60 -6.23
CA CYS A 723 -3.56 9.30 -7.21
C CYS A 723 -3.85 8.01 -7.99
N MET A 724 -4.76 7.15 -7.51
CA MET A 724 -5.10 5.86 -8.12
C MET A 724 -3.90 4.90 -8.23
N ALA A 725 -2.87 5.07 -7.42
CA ALA A 725 -1.69 4.23 -7.35
C ALA A 725 -1.28 4.03 -5.89
N SER A 726 -0.49 3.00 -5.62
CA SER A 726 0.06 2.78 -4.28
C SER A 726 1.17 3.78 -3.93
N GLY A 727 1.34 4.05 -2.64
CA GLY A 727 2.45 4.88 -2.15
C GLY A 727 3.78 4.15 -2.29
N ALA A 728 4.84 4.86 -2.66
CA ALA A 728 6.19 4.28 -2.68
C ALA A 728 6.73 3.97 -1.28
N LEU A 729 6.25 4.75 -0.30
CA LEU A 729 6.67 4.73 1.10
C LEU A 729 5.48 4.38 1.99
N GLU A 730 5.77 3.88 3.20
CA GLU A 730 4.74 3.55 4.19
C GLU A 730 3.98 4.76 4.74
N TYR A 731 4.56 5.95 4.65
CA TYR A 731 3.92 7.21 5.01
C TYR A 731 3.39 7.99 3.80
N TRP A 732 3.10 7.26 2.72
CA TRP A 732 2.63 7.76 1.44
C TRP A 732 3.46 8.92 0.87
N GLN A 733 4.32 8.58 -0.08
CA GLN A 733 4.86 9.52 -1.04
C GLN A 733 4.48 9.02 -2.43
N VAL A 734 4.11 9.96 -3.30
CA VAL A 734 3.74 9.66 -4.69
C VAL A 734 4.83 8.79 -5.31
N ALA A 735 4.39 7.70 -5.93
CA ALA A 735 5.19 6.93 -6.88
C ALA A 735 5.75 7.90 -7.93
N GLY A 736 7.03 8.20 -7.90
CA GLY A 736 7.72 8.94 -8.96
C GLY A 736 8.47 7.96 -9.87
N LEU A 737 9.11 8.47 -10.92
CA LEU A 737 10.20 7.76 -11.62
C LEU A 737 9.89 6.28 -11.98
N ASP A 738 10.65 5.35 -11.42
CA ASP A 738 10.62 3.89 -11.59
C ASP A 738 9.39 3.23 -10.94
N MET A 739 8.84 3.78 -9.85
CA MET A 739 7.65 3.25 -9.17
C MET A 739 6.40 3.28 -10.07
N LEU A 740 6.10 4.42 -10.71
CA LEU A 740 4.96 4.53 -11.65
C LEU A 740 5.17 3.73 -12.93
N ASN A 741 6.42 3.41 -13.25
CA ASN A 741 6.72 2.57 -14.39
C ASN A 741 6.65 1.08 -14.07
N SER A 742 6.76 0.64 -12.81
CA SER A 742 6.73 -0.78 -12.43
C SER A 742 5.34 -1.23 -11.99
N GLU A 743 4.62 -0.42 -11.21
CA GLU A 743 3.35 -0.82 -10.58
C GLU A 743 2.27 -1.28 -11.58
N PRO A 744 1.96 -0.55 -12.69
CA PRO A 744 0.92 -0.99 -13.61
C PRO A 744 1.23 -2.34 -14.26
N TYR A 745 2.46 -2.53 -14.73
CA TYR A 745 2.84 -3.79 -15.39
C TYR A 745 3.03 -4.93 -14.39
N GLY A 746 3.50 -4.64 -13.18
CA GLY A 746 3.54 -5.59 -12.08
C GLY A 746 2.16 -6.13 -11.75
N ASN A 747 1.17 -5.24 -11.60
CA ASN A 747 -0.23 -5.61 -11.40
C ASN A 747 -0.81 -6.43 -12.57
N PHE A 748 -0.58 -6.03 -13.83
CA PHE A 748 -1.05 -6.83 -14.97
C PHE A 748 -0.34 -8.19 -15.10
N ALA A 749 0.94 -8.27 -14.75
CA ALA A 749 1.67 -9.54 -14.70
C ALA A 749 1.16 -10.44 -13.56
N TYR A 750 0.84 -9.86 -12.41
CA TYR A 750 0.19 -10.59 -11.32
C TYR A 750 -1.17 -11.12 -11.77
N ALA A 751 -2.01 -10.28 -12.37
CA ALA A 751 -3.31 -10.68 -12.89
C ALA A 751 -3.21 -11.83 -13.89
N TYR A 752 -2.25 -11.76 -14.82
CA TYR A 752 -1.99 -12.82 -15.78
C TYR A 752 -1.61 -14.13 -15.08
N ALA A 753 -0.70 -14.09 -14.10
CA ALA A 753 -0.31 -15.26 -13.33
C ALA A 753 -1.45 -15.81 -12.46
N ALA A 754 -2.26 -14.94 -11.85
CA ALA A 754 -3.43 -15.32 -11.05
C ALA A 754 -4.45 -16.07 -11.90
N ARG A 755 -4.68 -15.62 -13.13
CA ARG A 755 -5.51 -16.32 -14.11
C ARG A 755 -4.97 -17.72 -14.44
N GLN A 756 -3.67 -17.83 -14.71
CA GLN A 756 -3.05 -19.14 -15.00
C GLN A 756 -3.13 -20.08 -13.78
N ALA A 757 -2.89 -19.56 -12.58
CA ALA A 757 -2.97 -20.33 -11.35
C ALA A 757 -4.41 -20.64 -10.89
N GLY A 758 -5.42 -20.00 -11.50
CA GLY A 758 -6.85 -20.24 -11.24
C GLY A 758 -7.41 -19.47 -10.05
N TYR A 759 -7.00 -18.22 -9.87
CA TYR A 759 -7.47 -17.30 -8.83
C TYR A 759 -8.17 -16.07 -9.45
N PRO A 760 -9.44 -16.20 -9.88
CA PRO A 760 -10.14 -15.14 -10.62
C PRO A 760 -10.43 -13.87 -9.80
N GLY A 761 -10.62 -13.99 -8.48
CA GLY A 761 -10.79 -12.82 -7.61
C GLY A 761 -9.52 -11.97 -7.52
N GLU A 762 -8.37 -12.63 -7.44
CA GLU A 762 -7.07 -11.98 -7.46
C GLU A 762 -6.71 -11.43 -8.86
N GLU A 763 -7.09 -12.13 -9.93
CA GLU A 763 -7.00 -11.59 -11.29
C GLU A 763 -7.75 -10.26 -11.39
N LEU A 764 -9.00 -10.21 -10.94
CA LEU A 764 -9.82 -9.01 -11.00
C LEU A 764 -9.23 -7.87 -10.17
N LEU A 765 -8.79 -8.15 -8.93
CA LEU A 765 -8.17 -7.14 -8.07
C LEU A 765 -6.91 -6.57 -8.70
N ALA A 766 -6.03 -7.43 -9.23
CA ALA A 766 -4.79 -6.99 -9.88
C ALA A 766 -5.05 -6.28 -11.22
N GLN A 767 -6.05 -6.68 -12.01
CA GLN A 767 -6.47 -5.92 -13.20
C GLN A 767 -6.99 -4.52 -12.82
N THR A 768 -7.76 -4.44 -11.74
CA THR A 768 -8.27 -3.16 -11.22
C THR A 768 -7.11 -2.25 -10.82
N LEU A 769 -6.18 -2.74 -10.01
CA LEU A 769 -5.02 -1.96 -9.56
C LEU A 769 -4.08 -1.59 -10.72
N GLY A 770 -3.90 -2.49 -11.69
CA GLY A 770 -3.14 -2.20 -12.91
C GLY A 770 -3.79 -1.11 -13.76
N ALA A 771 -5.12 -1.14 -13.91
CA ALA A 771 -5.88 -0.11 -14.63
C ALA A 771 -5.81 1.24 -13.90
N LYS A 772 -6.02 1.25 -12.58
CA LYS A 772 -5.90 2.43 -11.72
C LYS A 772 -4.50 3.05 -11.80
N SER A 773 -3.44 2.28 -11.57
CA SER A 773 -2.06 2.79 -11.61
C SER A 773 -1.61 3.23 -13.01
N MET A 774 -2.20 2.69 -14.08
CA MET A 774 -1.97 3.19 -15.44
C MET A 774 -2.49 4.61 -15.64
N VAL A 775 -3.61 4.99 -15.00
CA VAL A 775 -4.10 6.38 -14.99
C VAL A 775 -3.03 7.32 -14.45
N ALA A 776 -2.45 6.97 -13.29
CA ALA A 776 -1.35 7.74 -12.69
C ALA A 776 -0.12 7.82 -13.61
N ALA A 777 0.26 6.69 -14.22
CA ALA A 777 1.43 6.60 -15.10
C ALA A 777 1.30 7.45 -16.38
N VAL A 778 0.08 7.60 -16.93
CA VAL A 778 -0.17 8.40 -18.14
C VAL A 778 -0.37 9.88 -17.80
N SER A 779 -0.93 10.19 -16.63
CA SER A 779 -1.21 11.57 -16.18
C SER A 779 0.02 12.49 -16.16
N ARG A 780 1.22 11.93 -15.96
CA ARG A 780 2.48 12.69 -15.99
C ARG A 780 2.71 13.44 -17.31
N PHE A 781 2.13 12.97 -18.42
CA PHE A 781 2.27 13.61 -19.73
C PHE A 781 1.45 14.90 -19.88
N ALA A 782 0.47 15.14 -18.99
CA ALA A 782 -0.30 16.38 -18.93
C ALA A 782 0.14 17.30 -17.76
N LEU A 783 1.12 16.87 -16.95
CA LEU A 783 1.51 17.63 -15.76
C LEU A 783 2.12 18.99 -16.13
N GLU A 784 2.83 19.07 -17.25
CA GLU A 784 3.42 20.31 -17.76
C GLU A 784 2.37 21.38 -18.06
N SER A 785 1.40 21.05 -18.92
CA SER A 785 0.31 21.96 -19.29
C SER A 785 -0.54 22.31 -18.07
N TYR A 786 -0.77 21.33 -17.19
CA TYR A 786 -1.47 21.58 -15.94
C TYR A 786 -0.75 22.61 -15.07
N LEU A 787 0.54 22.39 -14.74
CA LEU A 787 1.33 23.34 -13.95
C LEU A 787 1.37 24.73 -14.58
N ALA A 788 1.51 24.82 -15.90
CA ALA A 788 1.47 26.08 -16.62
C ALA A 788 0.10 26.80 -16.50
N SER A 789 -1.00 26.06 -16.41
CA SER A 789 -2.35 26.64 -16.26
C SER A 789 -2.64 27.18 -14.85
N ILE A 790 -1.97 26.66 -13.82
CA ILE A 790 -2.24 26.99 -12.41
C ILE A 790 -1.15 27.87 -11.75
N THR A 791 -0.11 28.25 -12.48
CA THR A 791 0.96 29.12 -11.98
C THR A 791 1.07 30.38 -12.83
N GLY A 792 1.54 31.49 -12.27
CA GLY A 792 1.89 32.68 -13.06
C GLY A 792 3.26 32.55 -13.77
N ALA A 793 3.57 33.42 -14.73
CA ALA A 793 4.91 33.47 -15.34
C ALA A 793 6.01 33.71 -14.29
N GLY A 794 7.17 33.06 -14.46
CA GLY A 794 8.30 33.12 -13.50
C GLY A 794 8.05 32.40 -12.17
N ASP A 795 7.06 31.52 -12.11
CA ASP A 795 6.86 30.65 -10.94
C ASP A 795 7.90 29.53 -10.95
N PRO A 796 8.54 29.21 -9.81
CA PRO A 796 9.57 28.17 -9.75
C PRO A 796 9.07 26.78 -10.19
N TRP A 797 7.77 26.50 -10.09
CA TRP A 797 7.20 25.24 -10.57
C TRP A 797 7.25 25.10 -12.10
N ARG A 798 7.40 26.21 -12.83
CA ARG A 798 7.58 26.20 -14.29
C ARG A 798 9.04 25.97 -14.70
N GLU A 799 10.01 26.09 -13.80
CA GLU A 799 11.44 25.89 -14.12
C GLU A 799 11.83 24.40 -14.28
N PHE A 800 10.90 23.49 -14.01
CA PHE A 800 11.06 22.03 -14.14
C PHE A 800 10.54 21.47 -15.48
N LEU A 801 10.11 22.34 -16.40
CA LEU A 801 9.61 21.97 -17.73
C LEU A 801 10.73 21.95 -18.77
#